data_AF-A0A973WF11-F1
#
_entry.id   AF-A0A973WF11-F1
#
_cell.length_a   1.000
_cell.length_b   1.000
_cell.length_c   1.000
_cell.angle_alpha   90.00
_cell.angle_beta   90.00
_cell.angle_gamma   90.00
#
_symmetry.space_group_name_H-M   'P 1'
#
loop_
_entity.id
_entity.type
_entity.pdbx_description
1 polymer ?
#
loop_
_entity_poly.entity_id
_entity_poly.type
_entity_poly.pdbx_seq_one_letter_code
_entity_poly.pdbx_strand_id
1 'polypeptide(L)'
;MTAKWDFWIDRGGTFTDIVGRAPDGTLHPHKVLSENPEAYRDAAIQGIRELLGLKSGDPIPAEQISTVKMGTTVATNALLERKGERTGLFITNGFRDALEIGYQARPDIFAKEIIKPELLYEKVYEIDERVRADGTLEKPLDEAAARKLMQAAYDDGLRSIAIVLMHAYAFPEHEVKLSAIAREIGFPQISVSHEVSPLMKLVGRGDTTIVDAYLSPILRRYVNQVQEELGEGPKLMFMQSSGGLTAAELFQGKDAILSGPAGGVVGAVETSRMAGFDKIIGFDMGGTSTDVCHYDGDYERAFETEVAGVRMRAPMMMIHTVAAGGGSILHYKDGRFQVGPDSAGANPGPACYRRGGPLTVTDANLMTGKLAPEFFPKIFGPNRNEPLDAEAVKTKFAEMAAQIGDGRSAEEVADGFLKIAVENMANAIKKISVQRGYDVTDYALTCFGGAGGQTGCRVADSLGMKTVILHPFSGILSAYGMGLADIRANRQQSVVKTLTSDLLTELETLRDDLAKMTEQELVDQGITSEDRETRAIAHLRYDGTDTPLPVALDGADEMRAAFEEAHKKQFGFAYSEKPVVVEALEVETFGGGAGLAEPDFPLSSDEADATQNTKFYFEGDWHKAGIFKRDGLKPGAKVMGPALIMEPHATIAVEDGWQAEINSKDHVILRRIVPLKRADAIGTHADPVMLEVFNNLFMSIAEQMGVTLQNTAYSVNIKERLDFSCAVFDADGALVANAPHMPVHLGSMDRSVETVIKLNKGKIKPGDVFALNAPYNGGTHLPDITVVSPLFDDEGKEILFWSASRGHHADVGGSAPGSMTPRATTVDEEGVLFDNFKIVDQGHFREKELVDLLTDHKYPARNPHQNVADLSAQVAANEKGIQELRKMVAHFGLDVVQAYMGHVQDNAEESVRRVISALTDSEYEYPTDQGSVIKVKITVDKESREATVDFTGTSAVKPNNFNAPEPVTRAAVLYCFRVMVEGDIPMNAGCLKPINIVLPEECMLRPSYPAAVVAGNVETSQHVTNALFAALGAMANSQGTMNNLTFGNDTYQYYETICSGSPAGPGFNGTDGVHVHMTNSRLTDPEVLEFRFPVLLEDFHIRKGSGGKGQWTAGDGTKRTLRFLEKMDCAILASHRTLAPKGMQGGEDGELGRTEVRRQDGKVEVLEGCDQTILEAGEAVTVITPTSGGWGKA
;
A
#
# COMPACT_ATOMS: atom_id res chain seq x y z
N MET A 1 -12.09 -43.69 7.13
CA MET A 1 -10.72 -43.73 7.71
C MET A 1 -9.80 -44.28 6.65
N THR A 2 -8.83 -43.47 6.22
CA THR A 2 -7.82 -43.83 5.22
C THR A 2 -6.77 -44.74 5.88
N ALA A 3 -6.40 -45.85 5.25
CA ALA A 3 -5.37 -46.76 5.76
C ALA A 3 -3.92 -46.21 5.54
N LYS A 4 -3.76 -44.89 5.45
CA LYS A 4 -2.56 -44.19 4.97
C LYS A 4 -2.32 -42.91 5.76
N TRP A 5 -1.08 -42.42 5.76
CA TRP A 5 -0.68 -41.16 6.35
C TRP A 5 -1.08 -39.95 5.48
N ASP A 6 -1.47 -38.85 6.12
CA ASP A 6 -1.49 -37.53 5.50
C ASP A 6 -0.46 -36.62 6.19
N PHE A 7 0.22 -35.76 5.44
CA PHE A 7 1.17 -34.79 5.98
C PHE A 7 0.77 -33.38 5.60
N TRP A 8 0.78 -32.47 6.58
CA TRP A 8 0.51 -31.05 6.38
C TRP A 8 1.72 -30.25 6.83
N ILE A 9 2.23 -29.38 5.96
CA ILE A 9 3.55 -28.79 6.13
C ILE A 9 3.51 -27.30 5.86
N ASP A 10 4.10 -26.51 6.75
CA ASP A 10 4.43 -25.11 6.47
C ASP A 10 5.94 -24.93 6.53
N ARG A 11 6.54 -24.63 5.37
CA ARG A 11 7.97 -24.34 5.29
C ARG A 11 8.18 -22.84 5.49
N GLY A 12 8.32 -22.44 6.75
CA GLY A 12 8.65 -21.06 7.15
C GLY A 12 10.14 -20.72 7.00
N GLY A 13 10.51 -19.49 7.40
CA GLY A 13 11.90 -19.00 7.28
C GLY A 13 12.87 -19.52 8.37
N THR A 14 12.39 -19.73 9.59
CA THR A 14 13.22 -20.21 10.72
C THR A 14 13.07 -21.72 10.93
N PHE A 15 11.83 -22.20 10.96
CA PHE A 15 11.49 -23.60 11.15
C PHE A 15 10.49 -24.07 10.08
N THR A 16 10.56 -25.36 9.77
CA THR A 16 9.54 -26.08 9.00
C THR A 16 8.66 -26.85 9.98
N ASP A 17 7.37 -26.57 9.90
CA ASP A 17 6.34 -27.07 10.79
C ASP A 17 5.53 -28.17 10.10
N ILE A 18 5.34 -29.31 10.78
CA ILE A 18 4.79 -30.52 10.17
C ILE A 18 3.73 -31.12 11.10
N VAL A 19 2.59 -31.48 10.53
CA VAL A 19 1.55 -32.28 11.19
C VAL A 19 1.37 -33.56 10.39
N GLY A 20 1.74 -34.71 10.96
CA GLY A 20 1.46 -36.02 10.39
C GLY A 20 0.18 -36.61 10.96
N ARG A 21 -0.81 -36.92 10.11
CA ARG A 21 -2.00 -37.68 10.48
C ARG A 21 -1.77 -39.16 10.19
N ALA A 22 -1.70 -39.96 11.25
CA ALA A 22 -1.55 -41.41 11.14
C ALA A 22 -2.83 -42.07 10.56
N PRO A 23 -2.75 -43.31 10.04
CA PRO A 23 -3.91 -44.05 9.52
C PRO A 23 -5.07 -44.24 10.51
N ASP A 24 -4.78 -44.21 11.82
CA ASP A 24 -5.79 -44.29 12.88
C ASP A 24 -6.44 -42.92 13.20
N GLY A 25 -5.98 -41.85 12.56
CA GLY A 25 -6.44 -40.48 12.73
C GLY A 25 -5.64 -39.65 13.73
N THR A 26 -4.65 -40.23 14.43
CA THR A 26 -3.82 -39.51 15.41
C THR A 26 -2.96 -38.45 14.74
N LEU A 27 -2.85 -37.28 15.36
CA LEU A 27 -2.02 -36.17 14.87
C LEU A 27 -0.67 -36.13 15.59
N HIS A 28 0.40 -36.03 14.81
CA HIS A 28 1.77 -35.99 15.26
C HIS A 28 2.40 -34.65 14.86
N PRO A 29 2.51 -33.68 15.79
CA PRO A 29 3.20 -32.43 15.54
C PRO A 29 4.72 -32.65 15.51
N HIS A 30 5.42 -31.97 14.60
CA HIS A 30 6.86 -32.07 14.45
C HIS A 30 7.46 -30.76 13.91
N LYS A 31 8.70 -30.45 14.28
CA LYS A 31 9.36 -29.19 13.93
C LYS A 31 10.86 -29.40 13.69
N VAL A 32 11.34 -28.90 12.56
CA VAL A 32 12.77 -28.97 12.17
C VAL A 32 13.25 -27.60 11.68
N LEU A 33 14.57 -27.36 11.64
CA LEU A 33 15.10 -26.09 11.10
C LEU A 33 14.86 -26.03 9.59
N SER A 34 14.39 -24.89 9.08
CA SER A 34 14.09 -24.72 7.65
C SER A 34 15.32 -24.88 6.75
N GLU A 35 16.47 -24.43 7.25
CA GLU A 35 17.76 -24.53 6.57
C GLU A 35 18.81 -25.15 7.47
N ASN A 36 19.27 -26.36 7.10
CA ASN A 36 20.37 -27.05 7.76
C ASN A 36 21.12 -27.94 6.76
N PRO A 37 21.88 -27.33 5.82
CA PRO A 37 22.49 -28.05 4.70
C PRO A 37 23.53 -29.11 5.13
N GLU A 38 24.05 -29.00 6.36
CA GLU A 38 24.97 -29.98 6.94
C GLU A 38 24.26 -31.29 7.38
N ALA A 39 22.93 -31.27 7.53
CA ALA A 39 22.15 -32.37 8.08
C ALA A 39 21.18 -33.01 7.06
N TYR A 40 20.49 -32.21 6.25
CA TYR A 40 19.51 -32.69 5.27
C TYR A 40 19.35 -31.72 4.10
N ARG A 41 18.89 -32.25 2.97
CA ARG A 41 18.68 -31.48 1.73
C ARG A 41 17.40 -30.65 1.75
N ASP A 42 16.31 -31.21 2.28
CA ASP A 42 15.01 -30.54 2.40
C ASP A 42 14.35 -30.87 3.75
N ALA A 43 13.82 -29.84 4.41
CA ALA A 43 13.25 -29.94 5.74
C ALA A 43 11.88 -30.64 5.77
N ALA A 44 11.04 -30.45 4.74
CA ALA A 44 9.73 -31.07 4.66
C ALA A 44 9.87 -32.59 4.49
N ILE A 45 10.74 -33.00 3.55
CA ILE A 45 11.08 -34.41 3.34
C ILE A 45 11.71 -35.01 4.60
N GLN A 46 12.64 -34.31 5.25
CA GLN A 46 13.27 -34.82 6.47
C GLN A 46 12.24 -35.09 7.58
N GLY A 47 11.29 -34.20 7.82
CA GLY A 47 10.30 -34.44 8.85
C GLY A 47 9.30 -35.55 8.52
N ILE A 48 8.94 -35.76 7.24
CA ILE A 48 8.19 -36.95 6.81
C ILE A 48 8.98 -38.22 7.15
N ARG A 49 10.28 -38.24 6.86
CA ARG A 49 11.15 -39.40 7.15
C ARG A 49 11.22 -39.71 8.64
N GLU A 50 11.35 -38.67 9.48
CA GLU A 50 11.42 -38.81 10.93
C GLU A 50 10.10 -39.36 11.51
N LEU A 51 8.95 -38.87 11.04
CA LEU A 51 7.63 -39.35 11.46
C LEU A 51 7.35 -40.79 11.01
N LEU A 52 7.89 -41.21 9.85
CA LEU A 52 7.83 -42.59 9.38
C LEU A 52 8.92 -43.51 9.99
N GLY A 53 9.84 -42.96 10.77
CA GLY A 53 10.94 -43.72 11.39
C GLY A 53 12.00 -44.23 10.41
N LEU A 54 12.18 -43.57 9.26
CA LEU A 54 13.12 -43.97 8.20
C LEU A 54 14.56 -43.57 8.55
N LYS A 55 15.55 -44.39 8.19
CA LYS A 55 16.96 -44.04 8.34
C LYS A 55 17.45 -43.21 7.16
N SER A 56 18.58 -42.51 7.30
CA SER A 56 19.19 -41.75 6.19
C SER A 56 19.44 -42.65 4.98
N GLY A 57 18.90 -42.27 3.81
CA GLY A 57 19.06 -43.00 2.55
C GLY A 57 17.98 -44.05 2.23
N ASP A 58 17.11 -44.41 3.18
CA ASP A 58 15.97 -45.31 2.90
C ASP A 58 14.95 -44.61 1.97
N PRO A 59 14.34 -45.30 0.98
CA PRO A 59 13.28 -44.70 0.16
C PRO A 59 12.00 -44.45 1.00
N ILE A 60 11.24 -43.40 0.66
CA ILE A 60 9.94 -43.15 1.28
C ILE A 60 8.89 -44.12 0.70
N PRO A 61 8.12 -44.84 1.54
CA PRO A 61 7.11 -45.78 1.05
C PRO A 61 5.86 -45.03 0.59
N ALA A 62 5.87 -44.61 -0.68
CA ALA A 62 4.81 -43.83 -1.34
C ALA A 62 3.40 -44.42 -1.14
N GLU A 63 3.28 -45.74 -1.13
CA GLU A 63 2.01 -46.45 -0.94
C GLU A 63 1.36 -46.23 0.43
N GLN A 64 2.15 -45.85 1.44
CA GLN A 64 1.69 -45.57 2.81
C GLN A 64 1.22 -44.13 2.99
N ILE A 65 1.43 -43.27 2.01
CA ILE A 65 1.06 -41.85 2.06
C ILE A 65 -0.13 -41.63 1.12
N SER A 66 -1.14 -40.92 1.63
CA SER A 66 -2.33 -40.52 0.89
C SER A 66 -2.11 -39.15 0.28
N THR A 67 -1.87 -38.13 1.10
CA THR A 67 -1.74 -36.74 0.65
C THR A 67 -0.65 -36.00 1.42
N VAL A 68 0.08 -35.13 0.73
CA VAL A 68 0.99 -34.13 1.31
C VAL A 68 0.45 -32.75 0.92
N LYS A 69 0.06 -31.95 1.89
CA LYS A 69 -0.42 -30.56 1.71
C LYS A 69 0.63 -29.61 2.25
N MET A 70 1.05 -28.60 1.47
CA MET A 70 2.13 -27.73 1.91
C MET A 70 2.01 -26.25 1.53
N GLY A 71 2.40 -25.37 2.44
CA GLY A 71 2.72 -23.97 2.17
C GLY A 71 4.24 -23.77 2.08
N THR A 72 4.67 -22.77 1.32
CA THR A 72 6.10 -22.51 1.11
C THR A 72 6.42 -21.04 0.96
N THR A 73 7.48 -20.58 1.62
CA THR A 73 8.01 -19.22 1.45
C THR A 73 8.99 -19.09 0.26
N VAL A 74 9.19 -20.15 -0.53
CA VAL A 74 10.18 -20.15 -1.63
C VAL A 74 9.93 -19.03 -2.64
N ALA A 75 8.68 -18.83 -3.08
CA ALA A 75 8.33 -17.74 -4.00
C ALA A 75 8.55 -16.36 -3.37
N THR A 76 8.05 -16.15 -2.15
CA THR A 76 8.21 -14.88 -1.42
C THR A 76 9.69 -14.54 -1.21
N ASN A 77 10.50 -15.50 -0.78
CA ASN A 77 11.93 -15.30 -0.58
C ASN A 77 12.66 -15.05 -1.91
N ALA A 78 12.33 -15.80 -2.97
CA ALA A 78 12.92 -15.55 -4.29
C ALA A 78 12.58 -14.16 -4.84
N LEU A 79 11.37 -13.65 -4.56
CA LEU A 79 10.96 -12.29 -4.92
C LEU A 79 11.74 -11.24 -4.10
N LEU A 80 11.82 -11.41 -2.78
CA LEU A 80 12.51 -10.49 -1.86
C LEU A 80 14.03 -10.44 -2.13
N GLU A 81 14.65 -11.60 -2.37
CA GLU A 81 16.09 -11.74 -2.60
C GLU A 81 16.48 -11.54 -4.08
N ARG A 82 15.50 -11.33 -4.96
CA ARG A 82 15.69 -11.18 -6.42
C ARG A 82 16.43 -12.38 -7.05
N LYS A 83 16.03 -13.58 -6.64
CA LYS A 83 16.59 -14.87 -7.08
C LYS A 83 15.61 -15.70 -7.93
N GLY A 84 14.82 -15.07 -8.78
CA GLY A 84 13.97 -15.75 -9.76
C GLY A 84 14.67 -16.09 -11.07
N GLU A 85 13.90 -16.54 -12.05
CA GLU A 85 14.39 -16.94 -13.37
C GLU A 85 14.64 -15.72 -14.27
N ARG A 86 15.69 -15.79 -15.11
CA ARG A 86 15.96 -14.75 -16.12
C ARG A 86 14.80 -14.69 -17.11
N THR A 87 14.08 -13.56 -17.09
CA THR A 87 12.80 -13.40 -17.78
C THR A 87 12.87 -12.33 -18.86
N GLY A 88 12.36 -12.65 -20.06
CA GLY A 88 12.15 -11.68 -21.14
C GLY A 88 10.71 -11.18 -21.20
N LEU A 89 10.51 -9.89 -21.42
CA LEU A 89 9.19 -9.29 -21.63
C LEU A 89 8.95 -9.09 -23.14
N PHE A 90 7.86 -9.65 -23.67
CA PHE A 90 7.36 -9.38 -25.01
C PHE A 90 6.11 -8.50 -24.90
N ILE A 91 6.18 -7.28 -25.45
CA ILE A 91 5.17 -6.25 -25.26
C ILE A 91 4.87 -5.53 -26.56
N THR A 92 3.67 -4.95 -26.69
CA THR A 92 3.30 -4.14 -27.86
C THR A 92 4.33 -3.04 -28.15
N ASN A 93 4.68 -2.84 -29.41
CA ASN A 93 5.62 -1.79 -29.83
C ASN A 93 5.15 -0.39 -29.41
N GLY A 94 6.08 0.42 -28.88
CA GLY A 94 5.82 1.72 -28.26
C GLY A 94 5.72 1.67 -26.73
N PHE A 95 5.78 0.49 -26.12
CA PHE A 95 5.53 0.27 -24.68
C PHE A 95 6.69 -0.40 -23.95
N ARG A 96 7.90 -0.44 -24.53
CA ARG A 96 9.07 -1.10 -23.93
C ARG A 96 9.39 -0.69 -22.49
N ASP A 97 9.14 0.56 -22.13
CA ASP A 97 9.46 1.10 -20.79
C ASP A 97 8.19 1.25 -19.93
N ALA A 98 7.04 0.70 -20.34
CA ALA A 98 5.75 0.91 -19.66
C ALA A 98 5.77 0.43 -18.21
N LEU A 99 6.41 -0.70 -17.91
CA LEU A 99 6.52 -1.23 -16.55
C LEU A 99 7.56 -0.49 -15.70
N GLU A 100 8.65 -0.03 -16.32
CA GLU A 100 9.74 0.75 -15.69
C GLU A 100 9.31 2.18 -15.34
N ILE A 101 8.52 2.83 -16.20
CA ILE A 101 7.84 4.08 -15.88
C ILE A 101 6.72 3.79 -14.87
N GLY A 102 6.00 2.68 -15.04
CA GLY A 102 4.84 2.32 -14.25
C GLY A 102 3.79 3.42 -14.30
N TYR A 103 3.41 3.92 -13.13
CA TYR A 103 2.50 5.06 -13.00
C TYR A 103 3.23 6.38 -12.70
N GLN A 104 4.51 6.52 -13.08
CA GLN A 104 5.36 7.73 -12.98
C GLN A 104 5.56 8.37 -11.59
N ALA A 105 4.81 7.98 -10.57
CA ALA A 105 4.93 8.49 -9.21
C ALA A 105 6.19 7.96 -8.51
N ARG A 106 6.78 8.79 -7.65
CA ARG A 106 7.88 8.40 -6.76
C ARG A 106 7.33 7.75 -5.47
N PRO A 107 7.99 6.70 -4.94
CA PRO A 107 7.56 6.02 -3.71
C PRO A 107 7.61 6.91 -2.46
N ASP A 108 8.69 7.68 -2.28
CA ASP A 108 8.84 8.65 -1.19
C ASP A 108 8.86 10.07 -1.77
N ILE A 109 7.87 10.89 -1.40
CA ILE A 109 7.75 12.23 -1.94
C ILE A 109 8.83 13.20 -1.45
N PHE A 110 9.48 12.89 -0.31
CA PHE A 110 10.47 13.73 0.37
C PHE A 110 11.92 13.25 0.17
N ALA A 111 12.14 12.15 -0.54
CA ALA A 111 13.49 11.67 -0.84
C ALA A 111 14.22 12.60 -1.83
N LYS A 112 15.49 12.89 -1.54
CA LYS A 112 16.41 13.55 -2.50
C LYS A 112 16.86 12.58 -3.59
N GLU A 113 17.28 11.38 -3.17
CA GLU A 113 17.59 10.26 -4.06
C GLU A 113 16.35 9.39 -4.22
N ILE A 114 15.75 9.40 -5.41
CA ILE A 114 14.52 8.65 -5.68
C ILE A 114 14.88 7.23 -6.10
N ILE A 115 14.52 6.23 -5.31
CA ILE A 115 14.75 4.83 -5.66
C ILE A 115 13.44 4.23 -6.20
N LYS A 116 13.46 3.77 -7.45
CA LYS A 116 12.38 2.96 -8.03
C LYS A 116 12.53 1.50 -7.59
N PRO A 117 11.43 0.74 -7.49
CA PRO A 117 11.52 -0.72 -7.35
C PRO A 117 12.34 -1.33 -8.50
N GLU A 118 13.14 -2.33 -8.17
CA GLU A 118 13.90 -3.09 -9.16
C GLU A 118 12.98 -3.88 -10.11
N LEU A 119 13.35 -3.93 -11.39
CA LEU A 119 12.64 -4.68 -12.42
C LEU A 119 12.94 -6.18 -12.31
N LEU A 120 11.92 -7.01 -12.56
CA LEU A 120 12.06 -8.47 -12.53
C LEU A 120 12.42 -9.09 -13.89
N TYR A 121 12.39 -8.30 -14.97
CA TYR A 121 12.78 -8.75 -16.31
C TYR A 121 14.16 -8.23 -16.70
N GLU A 122 14.86 -9.00 -17.54
CA GLU A 122 16.21 -8.67 -17.99
C GLU A 122 16.21 -7.90 -19.32
N LYS A 123 15.31 -8.26 -20.24
CA LYS A 123 15.22 -7.68 -21.59
C LYS A 123 13.77 -7.52 -22.02
N VAL A 124 13.53 -6.48 -22.83
CA VAL A 124 12.23 -6.19 -23.44
C VAL A 124 12.32 -6.35 -24.95
N TYR A 125 11.29 -6.94 -25.53
CA TYR A 125 11.13 -7.19 -26.97
C TYR A 125 9.80 -6.61 -27.41
N GLU A 126 9.83 -5.62 -28.30
CA GLU A 126 8.63 -5.00 -28.85
C GLU A 126 8.08 -5.86 -30.00
N ILE A 127 6.83 -6.29 -29.88
CA ILE A 127 6.07 -6.98 -30.93
C ILE A 127 5.39 -5.92 -31.81
N ASP A 128 5.38 -6.16 -33.12
CA ASP A 128 4.82 -5.22 -34.08
C ASP A 128 3.38 -5.58 -34.44
N GLU A 129 2.46 -5.26 -33.53
CA GLU A 129 1.02 -5.53 -33.60
C GLU A 129 0.22 -4.43 -32.88
N ARG A 130 -1.09 -4.31 -33.16
CA ARG A 130 -1.96 -3.42 -32.38
C ARG A 130 -3.45 -3.77 -32.52
N VAL A 131 -4.13 -3.91 -31.41
CA VAL A 131 -5.60 -3.95 -31.30
C VAL A 131 -6.06 -2.73 -30.49
N ARG A 132 -7.18 -2.12 -30.84
CA ARG A 132 -7.76 -0.97 -30.12
C ARG A 132 -8.73 -1.43 -29.02
N ALA A 133 -9.10 -0.52 -28.12
CA ALA A 133 -10.04 -0.79 -27.02
C ALA A 133 -11.43 -1.28 -27.47
N ASP A 134 -11.83 -0.98 -28.72
CA ASP A 134 -13.10 -1.40 -29.33
C ASP A 134 -13.00 -2.70 -30.15
N GLY A 135 -11.81 -3.34 -30.17
CA GLY A 135 -11.54 -4.56 -30.93
C GLY A 135 -11.11 -4.32 -32.38
N THR A 136 -11.01 -3.05 -32.82
CA THR A 136 -10.50 -2.74 -34.16
C THR A 136 -9.03 -3.19 -34.28
N LEU A 137 -8.74 -3.99 -35.32
CA LEU A 137 -7.39 -4.40 -35.65
C LEU A 137 -6.62 -3.25 -36.34
N GLU A 138 -5.85 -2.51 -35.55
CA GLU A 138 -5.03 -1.39 -36.03
C GLU A 138 -3.81 -1.87 -36.83
N LYS A 139 -3.16 -2.93 -36.33
CA LYS A 139 -2.02 -3.55 -37.00
C LYS A 139 -2.03 -5.07 -36.77
N PRO A 140 -2.03 -5.89 -37.83
CA PRO A 140 -1.97 -7.34 -37.70
C PRO A 140 -0.63 -7.78 -37.12
N LEU A 141 -0.62 -8.88 -36.36
CA LEU A 141 0.60 -9.50 -35.87
C LEU A 141 1.48 -10.01 -37.03
N ASP A 142 2.73 -9.55 -37.10
CA ASP A 142 3.77 -10.15 -37.94
C ASP A 142 4.40 -11.37 -37.23
N GLU A 143 3.80 -12.55 -37.46
CA GLU A 143 4.23 -13.81 -36.85
C GLU A 143 5.67 -14.20 -37.22
N ALA A 144 6.16 -13.83 -38.41
CA ALA A 144 7.50 -14.17 -38.86
C ALA A 144 8.56 -13.31 -38.14
N ALA A 145 8.30 -12.01 -38.00
CA ALA A 145 9.14 -11.11 -37.22
C ALA A 145 9.12 -11.50 -35.72
N ALA A 146 7.95 -11.79 -35.16
CA ALA A 146 7.81 -12.20 -33.77
C ALA A 146 8.57 -13.50 -33.47
N ARG A 147 8.48 -14.51 -34.35
CA ARG A 147 9.27 -15.74 -34.23
C ARG A 147 10.76 -15.47 -34.21
N LYS A 148 11.26 -14.57 -35.06
CA LYS A 148 12.68 -14.21 -35.08
C LYS A 148 13.12 -13.55 -33.77
N LEU A 149 12.31 -12.65 -33.21
CA LEU A 149 12.57 -12.01 -31.92
C LEU A 149 12.60 -13.04 -30.78
N MET A 150 11.58 -13.92 -30.73
CA MET A 150 11.51 -14.98 -29.72
C MET A 150 12.66 -15.99 -29.84
N GLN A 151 13.07 -16.34 -31.06
CA GLN A 151 14.23 -17.21 -31.28
C GLN A 151 15.51 -16.55 -30.77
N ALA A 152 15.72 -15.26 -31.06
CA ALA A 152 16.88 -14.53 -30.56
C ALA A 152 16.91 -14.46 -29.02
N ALA A 153 15.76 -14.24 -28.38
CA ALA A 153 15.66 -14.28 -26.92
C ALA A 153 16.03 -15.67 -26.35
N TYR A 154 15.56 -16.73 -27.00
CA TYR A 154 15.91 -18.10 -26.63
C TYR A 154 17.41 -18.39 -26.81
N ASP A 155 18.00 -17.93 -27.91
CA ASP A 155 19.41 -18.11 -28.23
C ASP A 155 20.32 -17.31 -27.27
N ASP A 156 19.85 -16.16 -26.75
CA ASP A 156 20.48 -15.36 -25.68
C ASP A 156 20.41 -16.03 -24.29
N GLY A 157 19.79 -17.22 -24.21
CA GLY A 157 19.72 -18.03 -22.99
C GLY A 157 18.52 -17.73 -22.09
N LEU A 158 17.54 -16.93 -22.54
CA LEU A 158 16.29 -16.76 -21.80
C LEU A 158 15.46 -18.03 -21.91
N ARG A 159 14.88 -18.47 -20.79
CA ARG A 159 14.03 -19.68 -20.70
C ARG A 159 12.66 -19.42 -20.09
N SER A 160 12.48 -18.24 -19.50
CA SER A 160 11.18 -17.75 -19.05
C SER A 160 10.83 -16.48 -19.82
N ILE A 161 9.58 -16.37 -20.25
CA ILE A 161 9.07 -15.20 -20.94
C ILE A 161 7.68 -14.81 -20.42
N ALA A 162 7.42 -13.50 -20.43
CA ALA A 162 6.09 -12.93 -20.25
C ALA A 162 5.64 -12.28 -21.56
N ILE A 163 4.39 -12.51 -21.96
CA ILE A 163 3.78 -11.90 -23.16
C ILE A 163 2.65 -11.01 -22.66
N VAL A 164 2.74 -9.70 -22.94
CA VAL A 164 1.81 -8.68 -22.44
C VAL A 164 1.47 -7.71 -23.56
N LEU A 165 0.32 -7.86 -24.21
CA LEU A 165 -0.11 -6.96 -25.29
C LEU A 165 -1.25 -6.04 -24.84
N MET A 166 -1.33 -4.86 -25.46
CA MET A 166 -2.42 -3.89 -25.24
C MET A 166 -3.79 -4.48 -25.61
N HIS A 167 -4.76 -4.29 -24.72
CA HIS A 167 -6.15 -4.77 -24.78
C HIS A 167 -6.33 -6.29 -24.87
N ALA A 168 -5.28 -7.08 -24.59
CA ALA A 168 -5.35 -8.54 -24.64
C ALA A 168 -6.30 -9.16 -23.61
N TYR A 169 -6.66 -8.43 -22.54
CA TYR A 169 -7.68 -8.85 -21.58
C TYR A 169 -9.06 -9.04 -22.23
N ALA A 170 -9.34 -8.34 -23.33
CA ALA A 170 -10.58 -8.44 -24.09
C ALA A 170 -10.38 -9.11 -25.47
N PHE A 171 -9.21 -8.92 -26.10
CA PHE A 171 -8.89 -9.41 -27.45
C PHE A 171 -7.57 -10.23 -27.46
N PRO A 172 -7.61 -11.49 -27.00
CA PRO A 172 -6.39 -12.27 -26.69
C PRO A 172 -5.71 -12.92 -27.90
N GLU A 173 -6.27 -12.81 -29.12
CA GLU A 173 -5.89 -13.63 -30.28
C GLU A 173 -4.41 -13.54 -30.64
N HIS A 174 -3.81 -12.35 -30.52
CA HIS A 174 -2.38 -12.15 -30.79
C HIS A 174 -1.49 -12.81 -29.72
N GLU A 175 -1.87 -12.72 -28.45
CA GLU A 175 -1.15 -13.38 -27.35
C GLU A 175 -1.19 -14.91 -27.49
N VAL A 176 -2.34 -15.46 -27.86
CA VAL A 176 -2.52 -16.91 -28.11
C VAL A 176 -1.54 -17.39 -29.19
N LYS A 177 -1.41 -16.66 -30.29
CA LYS A 177 -0.48 -16.98 -31.37
C LYS A 177 0.99 -16.90 -30.94
N LEU A 178 1.35 -15.86 -30.19
CA LEU A 178 2.71 -15.70 -29.67
C LEU A 178 3.08 -16.82 -28.69
N SER A 179 2.14 -17.22 -27.84
CA SER A 179 2.31 -18.37 -26.93
C SER A 179 2.56 -19.66 -27.72
N ALA A 180 1.83 -19.91 -28.81
CA ALA A 180 2.07 -21.06 -29.67
C ALA A 180 3.47 -21.03 -30.32
N ILE A 181 3.91 -19.88 -30.83
CA ILE A 181 5.27 -19.70 -31.39
C ILE A 181 6.34 -19.99 -30.34
N ALA A 182 6.19 -19.46 -29.12
CA ALA A 182 7.14 -19.69 -28.03
C ALA A 182 7.22 -21.17 -27.63
N ARG A 183 6.08 -21.88 -27.60
CA ARG A 183 6.04 -23.34 -27.36
C ARG A 183 6.79 -24.11 -28.44
N GLU A 184 6.62 -23.74 -29.71
CA GLU A 184 7.34 -24.37 -30.83
C GLU A 184 8.86 -24.15 -30.79
N ILE A 185 9.31 -22.98 -30.33
CA ILE A 185 10.74 -22.68 -30.14
C ILE A 185 11.33 -23.51 -28.97
N GLY A 186 10.52 -23.80 -27.95
CA GLY A 186 10.89 -24.64 -26.82
C GLY A 186 11.10 -23.90 -25.50
N PHE A 187 10.46 -22.73 -25.31
CA PHE A 187 10.46 -22.06 -24.01
C PHE A 187 9.77 -22.92 -22.94
N PRO A 188 10.46 -23.28 -21.83
CA PRO A 188 9.86 -24.10 -20.77
C PRO A 188 8.88 -23.34 -19.86
N GLN A 189 8.98 -22.01 -19.78
CA GLN A 189 8.03 -21.16 -19.07
C GLN A 189 7.55 -20.02 -19.98
N ILE A 190 6.23 -19.92 -20.12
CA ILE A 190 5.55 -18.91 -20.91
C ILE A 190 4.36 -18.44 -20.08
N SER A 191 4.40 -17.19 -19.62
CA SER A 191 3.28 -16.55 -18.93
C SER A 191 2.61 -15.55 -19.87
N VAL A 192 1.29 -15.68 -20.04
CA VAL A 192 0.52 -14.93 -21.04
C VAL A 192 -0.51 -14.07 -20.34
N SER A 193 -0.52 -12.76 -20.62
CA SER A 193 -1.17 -11.81 -19.72
C SER A 193 -2.68 -11.98 -19.60
N HIS A 194 -3.38 -12.33 -20.68
CA HIS A 194 -4.82 -12.62 -20.64
C HIS A 194 -5.17 -13.91 -19.87
N GLU A 195 -4.24 -14.85 -19.73
CA GLU A 195 -4.45 -16.07 -18.93
C GLU A 195 -4.13 -15.81 -17.44
N VAL A 196 -3.07 -15.04 -17.18
CA VAL A 196 -2.55 -14.80 -15.82
C VAL A 196 -3.38 -13.77 -15.05
N SER A 197 -3.82 -12.70 -15.71
CA SER A 197 -4.61 -11.62 -15.09
C SER A 197 -5.57 -11.02 -16.14
N PRO A 198 -6.76 -11.62 -16.38
CA PRO A 198 -7.71 -11.24 -17.44
C PRO A 198 -8.49 -9.93 -17.18
N LEU A 199 -7.83 -8.93 -16.60
CA LEU A 199 -8.42 -7.63 -16.25
C LEU A 199 -7.71 -6.48 -17.00
N MET A 200 -8.46 -5.42 -17.29
CA MET A 200 -7.96 -4.17 -17.86
C MET A 200 -6.90 -3.53 -16.94
N LYS A 201 -5.96 -2.78 -17.51
CA LYS A 201 -4.77 -2.07 -16.96
C LYS A 201 -3.45 -2.77 -17.34
N LEU A 202 -2.76 -2.25 -18.35
CA LEU A 202 -1.53 -2.81 -18.92
C LEU A 202 -0.44 -2.96 -17.86
N VAL A 203 -0.23 -1.93 -17.02
CA VAL A 203 0.89 -1.92 -16.07
C VAL A 203 0.69 -2.99 -15.00
N GLY A 204 -0.45 -2.99 -14.32
CA GLY A 204 -0.76 -3.98 -13.28
C GLY A 204 -0.86 -5.42 -13.81
N ARG A 205 -1.45 -5.60 -15.01
CA ARG A 205 -1.49 -6.91 -15.68
C ARG A 205 -0.09 -7.38 -16.08
N GLY A 206 0.73 -6.47 -16.61
CA GLY A 206 2.10 -6.75 -17.01
C GLY A 206 2.99 -7.16 -15.85
N ASP A 207 2.98 -6.40 -14.75
CA ASP A 207 3.76 -6.72 -13.55
C ASP A 207 3.37 -8.10 -12.98
N THR A 208 2.07 -8.42 -12.93
CA THR A 208 1.57 -9.73 -12.48
C THR A 208 2.06 -10.87 -13.38
N THR A 209 2.04 -10.66 -14.70
CA THR A 209 2.50 -11.66 -15.69
C THR A 209 4.00 -11.90 -15.58
N ILE A 210 4.76 -10.84 -15.29
CA ILE A 210 6.20 -10.91 -15.05
C ILE A 210 6.52 -11.65 -13.75
N VAL A 211 5.80 -11.36 -12.66
CA VAL A 211 5.95 -12.08 -11.39
C VAL A 211 5.73 -13.58 -11.59
N ASP A 212 4.68 -13.95 -12.32
CA ASP A 212 4.43 -15.36 -12.63
C ASP A 212 5.57 -16.00 -13.43
N ALA A 213 6.02 -15.36 -14.51
CA ALA A 213 7.14 -15.84 -15.34
C ALA A 213 8.44 -15.97 -14.52
N TYR A 214 8.70 -15.02 -13.64
CA TYR A 214 9.91 -14.94 -12.83
C TYR A 214 9.96 -16.05 -11.75
N LEU A 215 8.83 -16.35 -11.11
CA LEU A 215 8.76 -17.24 -9.95
C LEU A 215 8.37 -18.69 -10.29
N SER A 216 7.52 -18.91 -11.29
CA SER A 216 7.02 -20.24 -11.67
C SER A 216 8.13 -21.29 -11.90
N PRO A 217 9.27 -20.99 -12.58
CA PRO A 217 10.35 -21.96 -12.76
C PRO A 217 11.03 -22.39 -11.44
N ILE A 218 11.16 -21.46 -10.49
CA ILE A 218 11.74 -21.74 -9.17
C ILE A 218 10.83 -22.69 -8.40
N LEU A 219 9.53 -22.41 -8.42
CA LEU A 219 8.52 -23.24 -7.78
C LEU A 219 8.47 -24.63 -8.38
N ARG A 220 8.44 -24.76 -9.71
CA ARG A 220 8.43 -26.07 -10.38
C ARG A 220 9.65 -26.92 -10.02
N ARG A 221 10.85 -26.32 -9.90
CA ARG A 221 12.04 -27.05 -9.42
C ARG A 221 11.85 -27.59 -8.01
N TYR A 222 11.27 -26.79 -7.11
CA TYR A 222 10.99 -27.20 -5.74
C TYR A 222 9.94 -28.32 -5.68
N VAL A 223 8.83 -28.14 -6.39
CA VAL A 223 7.75 -29.13 -6.56
C VAL A 223 8.31 -30.46 -7.05
N ASN A 224 9.10 -30.44 -8.13
CA ASN A 224 9.69 -31.64 -8.70
C ASN A 224 10.65 -32.34 -7.72
N GLN A 225 11.45 -31.58 -6.97
CA GLN A 225 12.33 -32.16 -5.95
C GLN A 225 11.54 -32.90 -4.87
N VAL A 226 10.44 -32.33 -4.38
CA VAL A 226 9.58 -32.97 -3.38
C VAL A 226 8.90 -34.20 -3.99
N GLN A 227 8.39 -34.10 -5.22
CA GLN A 227 7.73 -35.21 -5.91
C GLN A 227 8.69 -36.39 -6.17
N GLU A 228 9.94 -36.11 -6.56
CA GLU A 228 10.97 -37.14 -6.78
C GLU A 228 11.27 -37.94 -5.49
N GLU A 229 11.32 -37.27 -4.33
CA GLU A 229 11.56 -37.91 -3.04
C GLU A 229 10.34 -38.70 -2.53
N LEU A 230 9.12 -38.24 -2.84
CA LEU A 230 7.87 -38.92 -2.45
C LEU A 230 7.53 -40.12 -3.35
N GLY A 231 8.02 -40.16 -4.58
CA GLY A 231 7.69 -41.18 -5.58
C GLY A 231 6.28 -41.02 -6.18
N GLU A 232 5.83 -41.99 -6.98
CA GLU A 232 4.49 -42.00 -7.56
C GLU A 232 3.44 -42.50 -6.54
N GLY A 233 2.31 -41.81 -6.42
CA GLY A 233 1.16 -42.25 -5.61
C GLY A 233 0.56 -41.19 -4.68
N PRO A 234 1.35 -40.51 -3.82
CA PRO A 234 0.84 -39.48 -2.92
C PRO A 234 0.33 -38.27 -3.71
N LYS A 235 -0.82 -37.71 -3.30
CA LYS A 235 -1.29 -36.43 -3.83
C LYS A 235 -0.49 -35.29 -3.21
N LEU A 236 0.24 -34.53 -4.02
CA LEU A 236 0.98 -33.35 -3.59
C LEU A 236 0.18 -32.08 -3.88
N MET A 237 -0.16 -31.33 -2.83
CA MET A 237 -1.01 -30.14 -2.88
C MET A 237 -0.28 -28.94 -2.28
N PHE A 238 -0.47 -27.76 -2.88
CA PHE A 238 0.14 -26.51 -2.43
C PHE A 238 -0.93 -25.49 -2.03
N MET A 239 -0.65 -24.76 -0.96
CA MET A 239 -1.45 -23.63 -0.53
C MET A 239 -1.23 -22.45 -1.47
N GLN A 240 -2.32 -21.80 -1.86
CA GLN A 240 -2.33 -20.57 -2.64
C GLN A 240 -2.49 -19.35 -1.73
N SER A 241 -2.04 -18.20 -2.21
CA SER A 241 -2.20 -16.91 -1.54
C SER A 241 -3.65 -16.54 -1.25
N SER A 242 -4.60 -17.09 -2.01
CA SER A 242 -6.04 -16.91 -1.85
C SER A 242 -6.66 -17.70 -0.68
N GLY A 243 -5.89 -18.60 -0.06
CA GLY A 243 -6.32 -19.47 1.05
C GLY A 243 -6.85 -20.84 0.64
N GLY A 244 -6.83 -21.16 -0.66
CA GLY A 244 -7.19 -22.48 -1.18
C GLY A 244 -5.98 -23.38 -1.44
N LEU A 245 -6.19 -24.69 -1.46
CA LEU A 245 -5.23 -25.66 -1.97
C LEU A 245 -5.41 -25.89 -3.47
N THR A 246 -4.31 -26.18 -4.16
CA THR A 246 -4.31 -26.64 -5.55
C THR A 246 -3.29 -27.75 -5.76
N ALA A 247 -3.46 -28.55 -6.80
CA ALA A 247 -2.50 -29.58 -7.17
C ALA A 247 -1.17 -28.97 -7.60
N ALA A 248 -0.08 -29.70 -7.36
CA ALA A 248 1.28 -29.23 -7.60
C ALA A 248 1.54 -28.76 -9.06
N GLU A 249 0.85 -29.35 -10.03
CA GLU A 249 0.99 -29.02 -11.46
C GLU A 249 0.28 -27.70 -11.84
N LEU A 250 -0.71 -27.29 -11.05
CA LEU A 250 -1.49 -26.05 -11.23
C LEU A 250 -0.92 -24.88 -10.42
N PHE A 251 0.08 -25.12 -9.57
CA PHE A 251 0.64 -24.10 -8.69
C PHE A 251 1.56 -23.13 -9.46
N GLN A 252 1.14 -21.87 -9.53
CA GLN A 252 1.80 -20.81 -10.30
C GLN A 252 2.50 -19.78 -9.40
N GLY A 253 3.46 -19.06 -9.99
CA GLY A 253 4.30 -18.07 -9.32
C GLY A 253 3.51 -16.97 -8.61
N LYS A 254 2.50 -16.42 -9.30
CA LYS A 254 1.63 -15.37 -8.74
C LYS A 254 0.80 -15.82 -7.54
N ASP A 255 0.46 -17.10 -7.47
CA ASP A 255 -0.44 -17.66 -6.43
C ASP A 255 0.34 -18.21 -5.23
N ALA A 256 1.67 -18.15 -5.25
CA ALA A 256 2.52 -18.73 -4.20
C ALA A 256 2.99 -17.72 -3.14
N ILE A 257 2.84 -16.43 -3.42
CA ILE A 257 3.36 -15.33 -2.60
C ILE A 257 2.54 -15.24 -1.32
N LEU A 258 3.17 -15.38 -0.15
CA LEU A 258 2.48 -15.43 1.16
C LEU A 258 1.56 -16.66 1.34
N SER A 259 1.81 -17.76 0.61
CA SER A 259 1.04 -19.01 0.77
C SER A 259 1.17 -19.67 2.15
N GLY A 260 2.33 -19.58 2.81
CA GLY A 260 2.51 -20.07 4.19
C GLY A 260 1.57 -19.35 5.19
N PRO A 261 1.69 -18.02 5.32
CA PRO A 261 0.79 -17.20 6.13
C PRO A 261 -0.70 -17.42 5.81
N ALA A 262 -1.03 -17.67 4.54
CA ALA A 262 -2.40 -17.97 4.14
C ALA A 262 -2.97 -19.22 4.85
N GLY A 263 -2.20 -20.30 4.96
CA GLY A 263 -2.63 -21.45 5.77
C GLY A 263 -2.75 -21.13 7.26
N GLY A 264 -1.93 -20.20 7.78
CA GLY A 264 -2.07 -19.65 9.13
C GLY A 264 -3.43 -18.98 9.34
N VAL A 265 -3.89 -18.17 8.38
CA VAL A 265 -5.22 -17.53 8.41
C VAL A 265 -6.32 -18.58 8.45
N VAL A 266 -6.27 -19.58 7.56
CA VAL A 266 -7.26 -20.68 7.55
C VAL A 266 -7.26 -21.43 8.89
N GLY A 267 -6.07 -21.74 9.42
CA GLY A 267 -5.93 -22.40 10.71
C GLY A 267 -6.52 -21.57 11.85
N ALA A 268 -6.25 -20.28 11.89
CA ALA A 268 -6.78 -19.36 12.89
C ALA A 268 -8.32 -19.26 12.82
N VAL A 269 -8.88 -19.12 11.62
CA VAL A 269 -10.33 -19.04 11.41
C VAL A 269 -11.02 -20.33 11.84
N GLU A 270 -10.63 -21.46 11.27
CA GLU A 270 -11.31 -22.73 11.50
C GLU A 270 -11.22 -23.18 12.97
N THR A 271 -10.04 -23.03 13.60
CA THR A 271 -9.90 -23.39 15.03
C THR A 271 -10.66 -22.45 15.96
N SER A 272 -10.77 -21.17 15.62
CA SER A 272 -11.56 -20.22 16.40
C SER A 272 -13.06 -20.50 16.27
N ARG A 273 -13.53 -20.88 15.08
CA ARG A 273 -14.93 -21.31 14.88
C ARG A 273 -15.23 -22.58 15.67
N MET A 274 -14.32 -23.56 15.69
CA MET A 274 -14.45 -24.74 16.56
C MET A 274 -14.49 -24.38 18.05
N ALA A 275 -13.80 -23.31 18.45
CA ALA A 275 -13.82 -22.75 19.81
C ALA A 275 -15.07 -21.89 20.11
N GLY A 276 -15.92 -21.61 19.13
CA GLY A 276 -17.14 -20.80 19.26
C GLY A 276 -16.97 -19.31 19.02
N PHE A 277 -15.96 -18.89 18.24
CA PHE A 277 -15.70 -17.49 17.91
C PHE A 277 -15.69 -17.27 16.39
N ASP A 278 -16.63 -16.48 15.88
CA ASP A 278 -16.78 -16.17 14.45
C ASP A 278 -16.19 -14.79 14.07
N LYS A 279 -15.72 -14.02 15.05
CA LYS A 279 -15.09 -12.70 14.88
C LYS A 279 -13.71 -12.69 15.50
N ILE A 280 -12.67 -12.68 14.67
CA ILE A 280 -11.30 -12.79 15.15
C ILE A 280 -10.34 -11.80 14.48
N ILE A 281 -9.27 -11.51 15.21
CA ILE A 281 -8.02 -11.00 14.66
C ILE A 281 -7.00 -12.14 14.73
N GLY A 282 -6.51 -12.60 13.59
CA GLY A 282 -5.39 -13.53 13.55
C GLY A 282 -4.07 -12.81 13.85
N PHE A 283 -3.23 -13.42 14.68
CA PHE A 283 -1.95 -12.88 15.11
C PHE A 283 -0.87 -13.99 15.09
N ASP A 284 -0.15 -14.09 13.98
CA ASP A 284 1.00 -15.00 13.81
C ASP A 284 2.29 -14.27 14.19
N MET A 285 2.90 -14.58 15.32
CA MET A 285 4.22 -14.02 15.65
C MET A 285 5.29 -15.09 15.53
N GLY A 286 6.13 -14.93 14.52
CA GLY A 286 7.30 -15.77 14.25
C GLY A 286 8.61 -15.21 14.81
N GLY A 287 9.72 -15.75 14.30
CA GLY A 287 11.07 -15.27 14.62
C GLY A 287 11.47 -14.01 13.86
N THR A 288 10.88 -13.72 12.70
CA THR A 288 11.32 -12.61 11.84
C THR A 288 10.28 -11.51 11.73
N SER A 289 9.01 -11.89 11.68
CA SER A 289 7.88 -11.02 11.41
C SER A 289 6.66 -11.42 12.25
N THR A 290 5.65 -10.56 12.22
CA THR A 290 4.30 -10.87 12.66
C THR A 290 3.33 -10.68 11.50
N ASP A 291 2.49 -11.67 11.22
CA ASP A 291 1.43 -11.60 10.22
C ASP A 291 0.07 -11.44 10.91
N VAL A 292 -0.71 -10.44 10.50
CA VAL A 292 -2.04 -10.17 11.08
C VAL A 292 -3.13 -10.21 10.02
N CYS A 293 -4.30 -10.72 10.39
CA CYS A 293 -5.49 -10.78 9.53
C CYS A 293 -6.78 -10.49 10.32
N HIS A 294 -7.83 -10.08 9.60
CA HIS A 294 -9.16 -9.84 10.14
C HIS A 294 -10.15 -10.85 9.53
N TYR A 295 -11.09 -11.34 10.35
CA TYR A 295 -12.17 -12.22 9.91
C TYR A 295 -13.47 -11.87 10.64
N ASP A 296 -14.54 -11.61 9.87
CA ASP A 296 -15.92 -11.43 10.32
C ASP A 296 -16.86 -12.13 9.32
N GLY A 297 -16.91 -13.46 9.41
CA GLY A 297 -17.80 -14.30 8.58
C GLY A 297 -17.25 -14.70 7.20
N ASP A 298 -16.34 -13.93 6.60
CA ASP A 298 -15.70 -14.26 5.30
C ASP A 298 -14.20 -13.89 5.27
N TYR A 299 -13.43 -14.53 4.39
CA TYR A 299 -12.02 -14.25 4.18
C TYR A 299 -11.84 -12.92 3.43
N GLU A 300 -11.23 -11.93 4.07
CA GLU A 300 -10.88 -10.69 3.37
C GLU A 300 -9.77 -10.92 2.34
N ARG A 301 -9.98 -10.45 1.10
CA ARG A 301 -9.03 -10.57 0.00
C ARG A 301 -8.69 -9.21 -0.61
N ALA A 302 -7.42 -9.03 -0.97
CA ALA A 302 -6.96 -7.91 -1.79
C ALA A 302 -6.81 -8.36 -3.24
N PHE A 303 -7.25 -7.54 -4.18
CA PHE A 303 -7.14 -7.81 -5.62
C PHE A 303 -6.01 -7.03 -6.29
N GLU A 304 -5.54 -5.96 -5.67
CA GLU A 304 -4.32 -5.24 -6.04
C GLU A 304 -3.45 -5.08 -4.78
N THR A 305 -2.21 -5.54 -4.85
CA THR A 305 -1.25 -5.39 -3.74
C THR A 305 0.12 -5.05 -4.28
N GLU A 306 0.98 -4.50 -3.41
CA GLU A 306 2.40 -4.36 -3.69
C GLU A 306 3.19 -5.22 -2.72
N VAL A 307 4.05 -6.10 -3.25
CA VAL A 307 4.95 -6.95 -2.45
C VAL A 307 6.37 -6.73 -2.93
N ALA A 308 7.27 -6.34 -2.01
CA ALA A 308 8.67 -6.02 -2.33
C ALA A 308 8.83 -4.97 -3.45
N GLY A 309 7.96 -3.96 -3.47
CA GLY A 309 7.91 -2.91 -4.49
C GLY A 309 7.34 -3.36 -5.85
N VAL A 310 6.86 -4.61 -5.96
CA VAL A 310 6.28 -5.13 -7.20
C VAL A 310 4.76 -5.15 -7.07
N ARG A 311 4.10 -4.50 -8.02
CA ARG A 311 2.64 -4.42 -8.10
C ARG A 311 2.09 -5.75 -8.63
N MET A 312 1.02 -6.24 -8.03
CA MET A 312 0.39 -7.49 -8.46
C MET A 312 -1.13 -7.42 -8.36
N ARG A 313 -1.79 -8.04 -9.33
CA ARG A 313 -3.24 -8.13 -9.46
C ARG A 313 -3.68 -9.59 -9.42
N ALA A 314 -3.64 -10.17 -8.23
CA ALA A 314 -4.10 -11.52 -7.97
C ALA A 314 -4.86 -11.53 -6.64
N PRO A 315 -5.91 -12.36 -6.50
CA PRO A 315 -6.64 -12.47 -5.24
C PRO A 315 -5.73 -13.09 -4.18
N MET A 316 -5.45 -12.31 -3.14
CA MET A 316 -4.64 -12.73 -2.01
C MET A 316 -5.40 -12.48 -0.72
N MET A 317 -5.32 -13.40 0.24
CA MET A 317 -5.82 -13.12 1.58
C MET A 317 -5.11 -11.88 2.12
N MET A 318 -5.90 -11.03 2.75
CA MET A 318 -5.45 -9.72 3.17
C MET A 318 -4.67 -9.86 4.47
N ILE A 319 -3.38 -10.18 4.31
CA ILE A 319 -2.42 -10.37 5.38
C ILE A 319 -1.55 -9.14 5.46
N HIS A 320 -1.43 -8.57 6.66
CA HIS A 320 -0.53 -7.46 6.90
C HIS A 320 0.66 -7.95 7.72
N THR A 321 1.84 -7.92 7.10
CA THR A 321 3.10 -8.33 7.73
C THR A 321 3.80 -7.14 8.35
N VAL A 322 4.27 -7.32 9.58
CA VAL A 322 5.09 -6.36 10.33
C VAL A 322 6.47 -6.94 10.52
N ALA A 323 7.51 -6.12 10.34
CA ALA A 323 8.89 -6.46 10.66
C ALA A 323 9.18 -6.45 12.18
N ALA A 324 8.25 -7.01 12.96
CA ALA A 324 8.32 -7.17 14.40
C ALA A 324 8.08 -8.65 14.73
N GLY A 325 9.11 -9.38 15.12
CA GLY A 325 9.04 -10.78 15.54
C GLY A 325 10.01 -11.06 16.68
N GLY A 326 10.14 -12.32 17.09
CA GLY A 326 11.04 -12.70 18.19
C GLY A 326 12.51 -12.31 17.98
N GLY A 327 12.97 -12.25 16.73
CA GLY A 327 14.34 -11.94 16.32
C GLY A 327 14.56 -10.49 15.91
N SER A 328 13.55 -9.61 15.98
CA SER A 328 13.71 -8.18 15.68
C SER A 328 14.75 -7.56 16.61
N ILE A 329 15.69 -6.83 16.02
CA ILE A 329 16.87 -6.29 16.71
C ILE A 329 16.47 -5.06 17.53
N LEU A 330 17.09 -4.91 18.71
CA LEU A 330 16.86 -3.78 19.61
C LEU A 330 17.91 -2.70 19.41
N HIS A 331 17.49 -1.47 19.08
CA HIS A 331 18.39 -0.34 18.84
C HIS A 331 18.11 0.81 19.81
N TYR A 332 19.19 1.50 20.19
CA TYR A 332 19.11 2.80 20.87
C TYR A 332 19.87 3.84 20.03
N LYS A 333 19.13 4.76 19.40
CA LYS A 333 19.67 5.78 18.47
C LYS A 333 18.93 7.10 18.65
N ASP A 334 19.64 8.22 18.55
CA ASP A 334 19.08 9.58 18.64
C ASP A 334 18.21 9.83 19.88
N GLY A 335 18.57 9.18 21.00
CA GLY A 335 17.85 9.27 22.28
C GLY A 335 16.56 8.46 22.36
N ARG A 336 16.29 7.57 21.40
CA ARG A 336 15.04 6.78 21.32
C ARG A 336 15.33 5.28 21.25
N PHE A 337 14.35 4.50 21.72
CA PHE A 337 14.32 3.05 21.61
C PHE A 337 13.63 2.67 20.30
N GLN A 338 14.19 1.71 19.58
CA GLN A 338 13.64 1.22 18.31
C GLN A 338 13.74 -0.31 18.27
N VAL A 339 12.73 -0.96 17.68
CA VAL A 339 12.68 -2.42 17.51
C VAL A 339 12.51 -2.73 16.03
N GLY A 340 13.47 -3.45 15.44
CA GLY A 340 13.51 -3.72 14.00
C GLY A 340 13.79 -2.47 13.16
N PRO A 341 13.55 -2.51 11.83
CA PRO A 341 12.90 -3.61 11.09
C PRO A 341 13.80 -4.83 10.85
N ASP A 342 15.11 -4.68 11.05
CA ASP A 342 16.08 -5.75 10.88
C ASP A 342 15.89 -6.87 11.92
N SER A 343 16.17 -8.10 11.48
CA SER A 343 16.00 -9.32 12.27
C SER A 343 17.29 -10.16 12.28
N ALA A 344 17.57 -10.76 13.43
CA ALA A 344 18.68 -11.68 13.59
C ALA A 344 18.43 -13.09 12.97
N GLY A 345 17.17 -13.39 12.59
CA GLY A 345 16.77 -14.68 12.02
C GLY A 345 17.11 -15.88 12.91
N ALA A 346 17.48 -17.01 12.29
CA ALA A 346 18.00 -18.20 12.99
C ALA A 346 19.53 -18.22 13.11
N ASN A 347 20.22 -17.42 12.29
CA ASN A 347 21.67 -17.39 12.18
C ASN A 347 22.17 -15.97 11.81
N PRO A 348 22.89 -15.27 12.69
CA PRO A 348 23.37 -15.74 13.99
C PRO A 348 22.24 -15.91 15.04
N GLY A 349 21.04 -15.37 14.79
CA GLY A 349 19.90 -15.43 15.70
C GLY A 349 20.04 -14.52 16.92
N PRO A 350 19.05 -14.49 17.83
CA PRO A 350 19.12 -13.81 19.12
C PRO A 350 20.43 -14.07 19.89
N ALA A 351 20.82 -13.13 20.76
CA ALA A 351 22.03 -13.27 21.56
C ALA A 351 22.01 -14.57 22.40
N CYS A 352 20.84 -14.96 22.88
CA CYS A 352 20.64 -16.19 23.64
C CYS A 352 20.85 -17.50 22.84
N TYR A 353 20.97 -17.46 21.50
CA TYR A 353 21.15 -18.66 20.66
C TYR A 353 22.59 -19.18 20.62
N ARG A 354 23.54 -18.55 21.32
CA ARG A 354 24.96 -18.97 21.42
C ARG A 354 25.75 -18.92 20.10
N ARG A 355 25.38 -18.02 19.17
CA ARG A 355 26.09 -17.82 17.89
C ARG A 355 26.57 -16.38 17.63
N GLY A 356 26.61 -15.55 18.69
CA GLY A 356 27.17 -14.20 18.63
C GLY A 356 26.24 -13.12 18.07
N GLY A 357 24.93 -13.37 17.96
CA GLY A 357 23.98 -12.40 17.44
C GLY A 357 23.59 -11.27 18.39
N PRO A 358 22.83 -10.26 17.92
CA PRO A 358 22.49 -9.04 18.66
C PRO A 358 21.39 -9.25 19.71
N LEU A 359 21.08 -8.22 20.52
CA LEU A 359 19.90 -8.23 21.38
C LEU A 359 18.62 -8.13 20.55
N THR A 360 17.63 -8.95 20.88
CA THR A 360 16.34 -9.09 20.18
C THR A 360 15.14 -9.12 21.14
N VAL A 361 13.92 -9.10 20.59
CA VAL A 361 12.68 -9.28 21.38
C VAL A 361 12.67 -10.57 22.21
N THR A 362 13.21 -11.67 21.68
CA THR A 362 13.37 -12.94 22.40
C THR A 362 14.29 -12.78 23.60
N ASP A 363 15.39 -12.03 23.45
CA ASP A 363 16.31 -11.73 24.55
C ASP A 363 15.65 -10.85 25.61
N ALA A 364 14.79 -9.90 25.21
CA ALA A 364 14.01 -9.10 26.16
C ALA A 364 12.98 -9.92 26.94
N ASN A 365 12.28 -10.86 26.29
CA ASN A 365 11.39 -11.81 26.97
C ASN A 365 12.16 -12.73 27.93
N LEU A 366 13.35 -13.16 27.56
CA LEU A 366 14.23 -13.92 28.45
C LEU A 366 14.70 -13.08 29.65
N MET A 367 15.12 -11.84 29.41
CA MET A 367 15.58 -10.91 30.46
C MET A 367 14.48 -10.60 31.48
N THR A 368 13.24 -10.45 31.02
CA THR A 368 12.07 -10.14 31.86
C THR A 368 11.40 -11.38 32.50
N GLY A 369 11.98 -12.58 32.29
CA GLY A 369 11.49 -13.83 32.87
C GLY A 369 10.26 -14.45 32.21
N LYS A 370 9.87 -13.94 31.03
CA LYS A 370 8.75 -14.44 30.21
C LYS A 370 9.13 -15.64 29.32
N LEU A 371 10.41 -16.04 29.34
CA LEU A 371 10.91 -17.29 28.78
C LEU A 371 11.77 -18.02 29.82
N ALA A 372 11.56 -19.35 29.91
CA ALA A 372 12.30 -20.22 30.83
C ALA A 372 13.27 -21.13 30.04
N PRO A 373 14.61 -20.89 30.10
CA PRO A 373 15.61 -21.64 29.32
C PRO A 373 15.56 -23.16 29.47
N GLU A 374 15.19 -23.65 30.66
CA GLU A 374 15.17 -25.07 31.00
C GLU A 374 14.03 -25.85 30.32
N PHE A 375 12.98 -25.15 29.86
CA PHE A 375 11.84 -25.73 29.14
C PHE A 375 11.87 -25.45 27.64
N PHE A 376 12.86 -24.68 27.17
CA PHE A 376 13.09 -24.47 25.74
C PHE A 376 13.84 -25.67 25.14
N PRO A 377 13.58 -26.07 23.88
CA PRO A 377 14.34 -27.12 23.21
C PRO A 377 15.85 -26.89 23.28
N LYS A 378 16.60 -27.91 23.72
CA LYS A 378 18.06 -27.87 23.82
C LYS A 378 18.69 -28.12 22.45
N ILE A 379 18.55 -27.17 21.54
CA ILE A 379 19.01 -27.28 20.16
C ILE A 379 20.13 -26.27 19.81
N PHE A 380 20.63 -25.55 20.81
CA PHE A 380 21.63 -24.49 20.63
C PHE A 380 23.06 -24.96 20.93
N GLY A 381 24.02 -24.06 20.67
CA GLY A 381 25.45 -24.31 20.85
C GLY A 381 26.05 -25.20 19.74
N PRO A 382 27.38 -25.35 19.71
CA PRO A 382 28.08 -26.08 18.65
C PRO A 382 27.64 -27.53 18.48
N ASN A 383 27.16 -28.17 19.55
CA ASN A 383 26.75 -29.58 19.57
C ASN A 383 25.22 -29.80 19.49
N ARG A 384 24.42 -28.73 19.35
CA ARG A 384 22.93 -28.77 19.25
C ARG A 384 22.26 -29.50 20.42
N ASN A 385 22.73 -29.26 21.63
CA ASN A 385 22.23 -29.90 22.85
C ASN A 385 22.21 -28.96 24.07
N GLU A 386 22.38 -27.66 23.86
CA GLU A 386 22.45 -26.65 24.93
C GLU A 386 21.17 -25.80 25.00
N PRO A 387 20.81 -25.28 26.18
CA PRO A 387 19.70 -24.34 26.35
C PRO A 387 20.09 -22.91 25.95
N LEU A 388 19.10 -22.00 25.97
CA LEU A 388 19.30 -20.55 25.79
C LEU A 388 20.37 -19.98 26.75
N ASP A 389 21.12 -18.97 26.31
CA ASP A 389 22.15 -18.30 27.11
C ASP A 389 21.65 -17.05 27.83
N ALA A 390 21.18 -17.24 29.07
CA ALA A 390 20.70 -16.13 29.90
C ALA A 390 21.82 -15.17 30.34
N GLU A 391 23.07 -15.63 30.48
CA GLU A 391 24.17 -14.78 30.94
C GLU A 391 24.65 -13.83 29.83
N ALA A 392 24.66 -14.30 28.58
CA ALA A 392 24.93 -13.46 27.42
C ALA A 392 23.93 -12.30 27.32
N VAL A 393 22.65 -12.57 27.57
CA VAL A 393 21.57 -11.56 27.54
C VAL A 393 21.74 -10.52 28.64
N LYS A 394 21.95 -10.94 29.89
CA LYS A 394 22.17 -10.02 31.02
C LYS A 394 23.36 -9.09 30.77
N THR A 395 24.47 -9.63 30.27
CA THR A 395 25.68 -8.86 29.97
C THR A 395 25.39 -7.76 28.96
N LYS A 396 24.74 -8.10 27.84
CA LYS A 396 24.45 -7.12 26.78
C LYS A 396 23.43 -6.06 27.20
N PHE A 397 22.39 -6.41 27.96
CA PHE A 397 21.45 -5.39 28.45
C PHE A 397 22.09 -4.46 29.49
N ALA A 398 23.01 -4.96 30.32
CA ALA A 398 23.77 -4.11 31.23
C ALA A 398 24.66 -3.10 30.47
N GLU A 399 25.29 -3.54 29.38
CA GLU A 399 26.05 -2.64 28.48
C GLU A 399 25.14 -1.58 27.84
N MET A 400 23.96 -1.98 27.36
CA MET A 400 23.00 -1.05 26.76
C MET A 400 22.44 -0.04 27.78
N ALA A 401 22.11 -0.48 29.00
CA ALA A 401 21.69 0.42 30.07
C ALA A 401 22.78 1.45 30.42
N ALA A 402 24.05 1.02 30.46
CA ALA A 402 25.18 1.92 30.65
C ALA A 402 25.35 2.93 29.51
N GLN A 403 25.06 2.52 28.26
CA GLN A 403 25.07 3.41 27.09
C GLN A 403 23.96 4.47 27.14
N ILE A 404 22.76 4.09 27.60
CA ILE A 404 21.61 5.00 27.71
C ILE A 404 21.88 6.07 28.77
N GLY A 405 22.44 5.69 29.93
CA GLY A 405 23.01 6.61 30.90
C GLY A 405 22.01 7.46 31.70
N ASP A 406 20.72 7.14 31.66
CA ASP A 406 19.66 7.90 32.34
C ASP A 406 19.19 7.31 33.69
N GLY A 407 19.86 6.24 34.14
CA GLY A 407 19.63 5.59 35.43
C GLY A 407 18.72 4.37 35.39
N ARG A 408 18.16 3.99 34.24
CA ARG A 408 17.38 2.75 34.09
C ARG A 408 18.24 1.49 34.25
N SER A 409 17.66 0.47 34.86
CA SER A 409 18.22 -0.88 34.98
C SER A 409 18.12 -1.66 33.66
N ALA A 410 18.87 -2.77 33.56
CA ALA A 410 18.85 -3.65 32.40
C ALA A 410 17.43 -4.24 32.15
N GLU A 411 16.70 -4.54 33.22
CA GLU A 411 15.33 -5.02 33.20
C GLU A 411 14.33 -3.96 32.71
N GLU A 412 14.47 -2.70 33.14
CA GLU A 412 13.64 -1.58 32.67
C GLU A 412 13.88 -1.28 31.19
N VAL A 413 15.13 -1.39 30.73
CA VAL A 413 15.48 -1.27 29.32
C VAL A 413 14.82 -2.38 28.51
N ALA A 414 14.90 -3.64 28.97
CA ALA A 414 14.27 -4.77 28.31
C ALA A 414 12.73 -4.65 28.24
N ASP A 415 12.06 -4.30 29.34
CA ASP A 415 10.60 -4.07 29.33
C ASP A 415 10.20 -2.88 28.45
N GLY A 416 11.02 -1.82 28.41
CA GLY A 416 10.83 -0.69 27.50
C GLY A 416 10.81 -1.10 26.03
N PHE A 417 11.74 -1.97 25.61
CA PHE A 417 11.72 -2.53 24.25
C PHE A 417 10.51 -3.43 23.99
N LEU A 418 10.09 -4.24 24.97
CA LEU A 418 8.87 -5.05 24.82
C LEU A 418 7.61 -4.19 24.67
N LYS A 419 7.51 -3.05 25.36
CA LYS A 419 6.41 -2.09 25.17
C LYS A 419 6.35 -1.58 23.72
N ILE A 420 7.49 -1.23 23.14
CA ILE A 420 7.57 -0.74 21.76
C ILE A 420 7.24 -1.85 20.76
N ALA A 421 7.76 -3.06 20.98
CA ALA A 421 7.42 -4.21 20.14
C ALA A 421 5.91 -4.49 20.15
N VAL A 422 5.28 -4.48 21.33
CA VAL A 422 3.83 -4.65 21.50
C VAL A 422 3.06 -3.53 20.79
N GLU A 423 3.49 -2.28 20.91
CA GLU A 423 2.78 -1.16 20.26
C GLU A 423 2.92 -1.20 18.73
N ASN A 424 4.08 -1.57 18.20
CA ASN A 424 4.27 -1.78 16.76
C ASN A 424 3.32 -2.86 16.22
N MET A 425 3.20 -3.99 16.94
CA MET A 425 2.27 -5.07 16.58
C MET A 425 0.80 -4.66 16.74
N ALA A 426 0.44 -3.93 17.80
CA ALA A 426 -0.91 -3.43 18.00
C ALA A 426 -1.30 -2.41 16.93
N ASN A 427 -0.39 -1.52 16.51
CA ASN A 427 -0.64 -0.55 15.44
C ASN A 427 -0.88 -1.23 14.09
N ALA A 428 -0.20 -2.33 13.81
CA ALA A 428 -0.45 -3.14 12.63
C ALA A 428 -1.85 -3.79 12.65
N ILE A 429 -2.29 -4.29 13.81
CA ILE A 429 -3.66 -4.78 13.97
C ILE A 429 -4.65 -3.63 13.78
N LYS A 430 -4.42 -2.45 14.39
CA LYS A 430 -5.27 -1.26 14.19
C LYS A 430 -5.39 -0.94 12.69
N LYS A 431 -4.30 -1.05 11.92
CA LYS A 431 -4.27 -0.81 10.46
C LYS A 431 -5.19 -1.71 9.65
N ILE A 432 -5.31 -2.98 10.01
CA ILE A 432 -6.22 -3.91 9.32
C ILE A 432 -7.62 -3.96 9.92
N SER A 433 -7.85 -3.34 11.09
CA SER A 433 -9.11 -3.46 11.83
C SER A 433 -9.78 -2.11 12.11
N VAL A 434 -9.32 -1.39 13.14
CA VAL A 434 -9.86 -0.10 13.58
C VAL A 434 -9.84 0.93 12.45
N GLN A 435 -8.76 0.98 11.69
CA GLN A 435 -8.63 1.87 10.52
C GLN A 435 -9.56 1.50 9.36
N ARG A 436 -10.28 0.39 9.46
CA ARG A 436 -11.34 0.01 8.52
C ARG A 436 -12.74 0.15 9.11
N GLY A 437 -12.82 0.64 10.34
CA GLY A 437 -14.05 0.90 11.05
C GLY A 437 -14.56 -0.26 11.90
N TYR A 438 -13.78 -1.33 12.08
CA TYR A 438 -14.15 -2.43 12.96
C TYR A 438 -13.88 -2.10 14.43
N ASP A 439 -14.86 -2.35 15.29
CA ASP A 439 -14.67 -2.35 16.74
C ASP A 439 -14.18 -3.74 17.18
N VAL A 440 -12.88 -3.85 17.43
CA VAL A 440 -12.24 -5.12 17.79
C VAL A 440 -12.43 -5.51 19.27
N THR A 441 -13.07 -4.68 20.09
CA THR A 441 -13.18 -4.97 21.53
C THR A 441 -14.01 -6.22 21.83
N ASP A 442 -14.93 -6.57 20.93
CA ASP A 442 -15.75 -7.79 20.99
C ASP A 442 -15.14 -8.98 20.21
N TYR A 443 -13.99 -8.79 19.56
CA TYR A 443 -13.30 -9.83 18.81
C TYR A 443 -12.40 -10.67 19.73
N ALA A 444 -12.09 -11.89 19.31
CA ALA A 444 -11.03 -12.69 19.93
C ALA A 444 -9.71 -12.52 19.16
N LEU A 445 -8.60 -12.37 19.90
CA LEU A 445 -7.26 -12.37 19.32
C LEU A 445 -6.78 -13.82 19.23
N THR A 446 -6.69 -14.37 18.02
CA THR A 446 -6.23 -15.74 17.81
C THR A 446 -4.72 -15.71 17.62
N CYS A 447 -3.98 -16.06 18.67
CA CYS A 447 -2.53 -16.03 18.67
C CYS A 447 -1.94 -17.37 18.24
N PHE A 448 -1.00 -17.30 17.31
CA PHE A 448 -0.25 -18.45 16.80
C PHE A 448 1.17 -18.04 16.40
N GLY A 449 1.94 -19.00 15.88
CA GLY A 449 3.37 -18.85 15.73
C GLY A 449 4.12 -19.09 17.04
N GLY A 450 5.41 -19.41 16.96
CA GLY A 450 6.21 -19.80 18.13
C GLY A 450 6.37 -18.71 19.20
N ALA A 451 6.16 -17.44 18.83
CA ALA A 451 6.24 -16.29 19.73
C ALA A 451 4.89 -15.63 20.03
N GLY A 452 3.79 -16.02 19.38
CA GLY A 452 2.48 -15.35 19.54
C GLY A 452 1.97 -15.36 20.98
N GLY A 453 2.06 -16.51 21.64
CA GLY A 453 1.66 -16.66 23.04
C GLY A 453 2.50 -15.88 24.04
N GLN A 454 3.68 -15.37 23.65
CA GLN A 454 4.56 -14.61 24.54
C GLN A 454 4.09 -13.17 24.74
N THR A 455 3.39 -12.61 23.75
CA THR A 455 2.98 -11.18 23.73
C THR A 455 1.47 -10.99 23.60
N GLY A 456 0.71 -12.03 23.25
CA GLY A 456 -0.73 -11.97 22.96
C GLY A 456 -1.58 -11.22 23.99
N CYS A 457 -1.38 -11.46 25.29
CA CYS A 457 -2.10 -10.72 26.34
C CYS A 457 -1.83 -9.20 26.30
N ARG A 458 -0.57 -8.79 26.12
CA ARG A 458 -0.18 -7.36 26.08
C ARG A 458 -0.70 -6.67 24.81
N VAL A 459 -0.69 -7.38 23.69
CA VAL A 459 -1.25 -6.90 22.42
C VAL A 459 -2.77 -6.73 22.55
N ALA A 460 -3.46 -7.73 23.12
CA ALA A 460 -4.89 -7.65 23.41
C ALA A 460 -5.22 -6.49 24.35
N ASP A 461 -4.42 -6.28 25.41
CA ASP A 461 -4.59 -5.16 26.34
C ASP A 461 -4.43 -3.79 25.63
N SER A 462 -3.42 -3.61 24.75
CA SER A 462 -3.24 -2.38 23.96
C SER A 462 -4.43 -2.12 23.01
N LEU A 463 -5.09 -3.17 22.53
CA LEU A 463 -6.25 -3.10 21.65
C LEU A 463 -7.60 -3.05 22.39
N GLY A 464 -7.60 -3.21 23.71
CA GLY A 464 -8.84 -3.31 24.51
C GLY A 464 -9.63 -4.60 24.31
N MET A 465 -9.01 -5.63 23.73
CA MET A 465 -9.60 -6.96 23.52
C MET A 465 -9.59 -7.76 24.83
N LYS A 466 -10.64 -8.55 25.06
CA LYS A 466 -10.82 -9.27 26.34
C LYS A 466 -10.54 -10.77 26.26
N THR A 467 -10.35 -11.29 25.04
CA THR A 467 -10.23 -12.72 24.77
C THR A 467 -9.03 -12.97 23.86
N VAL A 468 -8.18 -13.91 24.25
CA VAL A 468 -7.11 -14.47 23.40
C VAL A 468 -7.35 -15.97 23.26
N ILE A 469 -7.19 -16.51 22.06
CA ILE A 469 -7.35 -17.94 21.76
C ILE A 469 -6.01 -18.49 21.30
N LEU A 470 -5.59 -19.60 21.90
CA LEU A 470 -4.46 -20.39 21.43
C LEU A 470 -4.88 -21.86 21.29
N HIS A 471 -4.77 -22.37 20.07
CA HIS A 471 -4.94 -23.79 19.77
C HIS A 471 -3.74 -24.59 20.32
N PRO A 472 -3.87 -25.88 20.70
CA PRO A 472 -2.73 -26.71 21.14
C PRO A 472 -1.60 -26.84 20.12
N PHE A 473 -1.92 -26.63 18.85
CA PHE A 473 -0.96 -26.54 17.74
C PHE A 473 -0.62 -25.10 17.34
N SER A 474 -0.83 -24.10 18.21
CA SER A 474 -0.56 -22.68 17.94
C SER A 474 0.84 -22.43 17.37
N GLY A 475 1.86 -23.11 17.89
CA GLY A 475 3.24 -23.00 17.41
C GLY A 475 3.54 -23.60 16.03
N ILE A 476 2.57 -24.30 15.42
CA ILE A 476 2.62 -24.92 14.08
C ILE A 476 1.29 -24.75 13.31
N LEU A 477 0.49 -23.73 13.67
CA LEU A 477 -0.92 -23.63 13.27
C LEU A 477 -1.09 -23.50 11.75
N SER A 478 -0.14 -22.86 11.08
CA SER A 478 -0.12 -22.73 9.62
C SER A 478 -0.15 -24.09 8.94
N ALA A 479 0.67 -25.05 9.41
CA ALA A 479 0.67 -26.42 8.90
C ALA A 479 -0.66 -27.13 9.16
N TYR A 480 -1.26 -26.94 10.34
CA TYR A 480 -2.59 -27.48 10.65
C TYR A 480 -3.69 -26.89 9.75
N GLY A 481 -3.64 -25.58 9.50
CA GLY A 481 -4.54 -24.88 8.60
C GLY A 481 -4.45 -25.36 7.15
N MET A 482 -3.26 -25.76 6.68
CA MET A 482 -3.12 -26.47 5.39
C MET A 482 -3.96 -27.74 5.36
N GLY A 483 -4.03 -28.47 6.48
CA GLY A 483 -4.87 -29.65 6.64
C GLY A 483 -6.36 -29.36 6.47
N LEU A 484 -6.81 -28.27 7.10
CA LEU A 484 -8.22 -27.84 7.14
C LEU A 484 -8.69 -27.23 5.82
N ALA A 485 -7.80 -26.59 5.06
CA ALA A 485 -8.14 -25.86 3.85
C ALA A 485 -8.83 -26.69 2.76
N ASP A 486 -9.79 -26.06 2.10
CA ASP A 486 -10.44 -26.57 0.91
C ASP A 486 -9.54 -26.46 -0.32
N ILE A 487 -9.80 -27.31 -1.31
CA ILE A 487 -9.34 -27.09 -2.68
C ILE A 487 -10.29 -26.09 -3.32
N ARG A 488 -9.74 -25.08 -3.99
CA ARG A 488 -10.52 -23.99 -4.59
C ARG A 488 -10.12 -23.77 -6.04
N ALA A 489 -11.10 -23.49 -6.89
CA ALA A 489 -10.88 -22.99 -8.23
C ALA A 489 -11.75 -21.74 -8.43
N ASN A 490 -11.16 -20.67 -8.95
CA ASN A 490 -11.83 -19.41 -9.23
C ASN A 490 -11.66 -19.05 -10.71
N ARG A 491 -12.72 -18.54 -11.33
CA ARG A 491 -12.68 -17.88 -12.63
C ARG A 491 -13.43 -16.56 -12.57
N GLN A 492 -12.87 -15.54 -13.19
CA GLN A 492 -13.45 -14.21 -13.29
C GLN A 492 -13.41 -13.73 -14.73
N GLN A 493 -14.46 -13.03 -15.15
CA GLN A 493 -14.52 -12.41 -16.47
C GLN A 493 -15.20 -11.04 -16.41
N SER A 494 -14.64 -10.07 -17.13
CA SER A 494 -15.22 -8.73 -17.30
C SER A 494 -16.52 -8.77 -18.10
N VAL A 495 -17.53 -8.03 -17.65
CA VAL A 495 -18.86 -7.89 -18.28
C VAL A 495 -19.10 -6.46 -18.76
N VAL A 496 -18.88 -5.48 -17.87
CA VAL A 496 -18.99 -4.03 -18.11
C VAL A 496 -20.31 -3.62 -18.81
N LYS A 497 -21.46 -4.04 -18.26
CA LYS A 497 -22.80 -3.74 -18.80
C LYS A 497 -23.77 -3.26 -17.72
N THR A 498 -24.70 -2.38 -18.08
CA THR A 498 -25.75 -1.88 -17.17
C THR A 498 -26.63 -3.02 -16.66
N LEU A 499 -26.81 -3.09 -15.34
CA LEU A 499 -27.68 -4.04 -14.66
C LEU A 499 -29.14 -3.79 -15.06
N THR A 500 -29.69 -4.73 -15.82
CA THR A 500 -31.09 -4.75 -16.23
C THR A 500 -31.62 -6.18 -16.10
N SER A 501 -32.94 -6.35 -16.07
CA SER A 501 -33.55 -7.69 -16.03
C SER A 501 -33.16 -8.54 -17.26
N ASP A 502 -32.92 -7.92 -18.42
CA ASP A 502 -32.51 -8.61 -19.66
C ASP A 502 -31.07 -9.13 -19.59
N LEU A 503 -30.19 -8.47 -18.82
CA LEU A 503 -28.80 -8.89 -18.65
C LEU A 503 -28.67 -10.19 -17.84
N LEU A 504 -29.66 -10.52 -17.01
CA LEU A 504 -29.60 -11.69 -16.11
C LEU A 504 -29.37 -13.00 -16.86
N THR A 505 -30.04 -13.22 -17.99
CA THR A 505 -29.86 -14.44 -18.79
C THR A 505 -28.43 -14.57 -19.34
N GLU A 506 -27.80 -13.44 -19.69
CA GLU A 506 -26.40 -13.43 -20.12
C GLU A 506 -25.46 -13.77 -18.95
N LEU A 507 -25.72 -13.20 -17.76
CA LEU A 507 -24.95 -13.49 -16.54
C LEU A 507 -25.11 -14.94 -16.08
N GLU A 508 -26.30 -15.52 -16.18
CA GLU A 508 -26.55 -16.93 -15.88
C GLU A 508 -25.81 -17.86 -16.84
N THR A 509 -25.79 -17.52 -18.14
CA THR A 509 -25.01 -18.27 -19.14
C THR A 509 -23.51 -18.20 -18.83
N LEU A 510 -23.00 -17.00 -18.55
CA LEU A 510 -21.60 -16.80 -18.18
C LEU A 510 -21.26 -17.52 -16.87
N ARG A 511 -22.14 -17.48 -15.87
CA ARG A 511 -22.00 -18.24 -14.62
C ARG A 511 -21.82 -19.72 -14.92
N ASP A 512 -22.69 -20.30 -15.75
CA ASP A 512 -22.68 -21.72 -16.04
C ASP A 512 -21.40 -22.15 -16.79
N ASP A 513 -20.92 -21.32 -17.71
CA ASP A 513 -19.65 -21.54 -18.41
C ASP A 513 -18.45 -21.51 -17.44
N LEU A 514 -18.36 -20.50 -16.57
CA LEU A 514 -17.30 -20.38 -15.57
C LEU A 514 -17.39 -21.47 -14.48
N ALA A 515 -18.61 -21.81 -14.05
CA ALA A 515 -18.86 -22.90 -13.11
C ALA A 515 -18.39 -24.23 -13.67
N LYS A 516 -18.71 -24.53 -14.93
CA LYS A 516 -18.23 -25.76 -15.59
C LYS A 516 -16.71 -25.86 -15.60
N MET A 517 -16.00 -24.75 -15.81
CA MET A 517 -14.53 -24.72 -15.79
C MET A 517 -13.98 -24.99 -14.38
N THR A 518 -14.52 -24.33 -13.36
CA THR A 518 -14.06 -24.49 -11.96
C THR A 518 -14.43 -25.85 -11.39
N GLU A 519 -15.63 -26.36 -11.68
CA GLU A 519 -16.06 -27.70 -11.25
C GLU A 519 -15.23 -28.80 -11.91
N GLN A 520 -14.91 -28.68 -13.20
CA GLN A 520 -14.05 -29.63 -13.89
C GLN A 520 -12.65 -29.67 -13.27
N GLU A 521 -12.09 -28.53 -12.89
CA GLU A 521 -10.79 -28.45 -12.20
C GLU A 521 -10.80 -29.21 -10.85
N LEU A 522 -11.88 -29.12 -10.08
CA LEU A 522 -12.01 -29.88 -8.83
C LEU A 522 -12.25 -31.38 -9.07
N VAL A 523 -12.97 -31.75 -10.15
CA VAL A 523 -13.13 -33.14 -10.57
C VAL A 523 -11.77 -33.75 -10.92
N ASP A 524 -10.94 -33.03 -11.66
CA ASP A 524 -9.60 -33.48 -12.06
C ASP A 524 -8.67 -33.67 -10.85
N GLN A 525 -8.91 -32.93 -9.76
CA GLN A 525 -8.22 -33.08 -8.47
C GLN A 525 -8.84 -34.17 -7.57
N GLY A 526 -9.93 -34.81 -8.02
CA GLY A 526 -10.56 -35.97 -7.39
C GLY A 526 -11.55 -35.64 -6.29
N ILE A 527 -12.17 -34.46 -6.33
CA ILE A 527 -13.28 -34.10 -5.43
C ILE A 527 -14.60 -34.55 -6.04
N THR A 528 -15.53 -35.05 -5.24
CA THR A 528 -16.84 -35.55 -5.71
C THR A 528 -17.89 -34.43 -5.78
N SER A 529 -19.01 -34.63 -6.47
CA SER A 529 -20.07 -33.61 -6.55
C SER A 529 -20.77 -33.34 -5.22
N GLU A 530 -20.77 -34.30 -4.30
CA GLU A 530 -21.39 -34.14 -2.98
C GLU A 530 -20.52 -33.32 -2.02
N ASP A 531 -19.21 -33.23 -2.31
CA ASP A 531 -18.21 -32.53 -1.51
C ASP A 531 -17.83 -31.15 -2.10
N ARG A 532 -18.60 -30.61 -3.05
CA ARG A 532 -18.35 -29.32 -3.71
C ARG A 532 -19.49 -28.33 -3.52
N GLU A 533 -19.12 -27.07 -3.36
CA GLU A 533 -20.03 -25.93 -3.37
C GLU A 533 -19.54 -24.92 -4.41
N THR A 534 -20.47 -24.40 -5.23
CA THR A 534 -20.21 -23.39 -6.26
C THR A 534 -20.93 -22.09 -5.87
N ARG A 535 -20.21 -20.96 -5.89
CA ARG A 535 -20.75 -19.63 -5.62
C ARG A 535 -20.46 -18.69 -6.78
N ALA A 536 -21.40 -17.78 -7.03
CA ALA A 536 -21.28 -16.75 -8.06
C ALA A 536 -21.47 -15.36 -7.45
N ILE A 537 -20.55 -14.45 -7.74
CA ILE A 537 -20.52 -13.09 -7.22
C ILE A 537 -20.52 -12.12 -8.40
N ALA A 538 -21.49 -11.22 -8.42
CA ALA A 538 -21.53 -10.09 -9.35
C ALA A 538 -20.82 -8.89 -8.71
N HIS A 539 -19.89 -8.31 -9.45
CA HIS A 539 -19.17 -7.11 -9.03
C HIS A 539 -19.91 -5.87 -9.55
N LEU A 540 -20.60 -5.15 -8.68
CA LEU A 540 -21.49 -4.05 -9.06
C LEU A 540 -20.94 -2.68 -8.70
N ARG A 541 -21.14 -1.71 -9.58
CA ARG A 541 -20.77 -0.30 -9.35
C ARG A 541 -21.81 0.65 -9.91
N TYR A 542 -21.83 1.89 -9.46
CA TYR A 542 -22.61 2.91 -10.18
C TYR A 542 -21.94 3.26 -11.51
N ASP A 543 -22.74 3.62 -12.50
CA ASP A 543 -22.22 4.03 -13.80
C ASP A 543 -21.20 5.19 -13.69
N GLY A 544 -20.11 5.05 -14.44
CA GLY A 544 -18.93 5.90 -14.40
C GLY A 544 -18.16 5.99 -13.06
N THR A 545 -18.50 5.19 -12.03
CA THR A 545 -17.57 4.85 -10.95
C THR A 545 -16.78 3.59 -11.34
N ASP A 546 -15.68 3.23 -10.65
CA ASP A 546 -14.89 1.99 -10.94
C ASP A 546 -14.62 1.10 -9.72
N THR A 547 -15.29 1.34 -8.59
CA THR A 547 -15.09 0.51 -7.40
C THR A 547 -16.29 -0.41 -7.30
N PRO A 548 -16.16 -1.67 -7.77
CA PRO A 548 -17.23 -2.62 -7.62
C PRO A 548 -17.33 -3.07 -6.16
N LEU A 549 -18.56 -3.28 -5.70
CA LEU A 549 -18.85 -4.01 -4.49
C LEU A 549 -19.35 -5.40 -4.86
N PRO A 550 -18.85 -6.46 -4.22
CA PRO A 550 -19.31 -7.81 -4.48
C PRO A 550 -20.71 -7.99 -3.91
N VAL A 551 -21.62 -8.53 -4.72
CA VAL A 551 -22.93 -9.01 -4.28
C VAL A 551 -23.14 -10.42 -4.79
N ALA A 552 -23.88 -11.25 -4.05
CA ALA A 552 -24.28 -12.55 -4.55
C ALA A 552 -25.10 -12.38 -5.84
N LEU A 553 -24.85 -13.24 -6.83
CA LEU A 553 -25.64 -13.23 -8.06
C LEU A 553 -27.09 -13.66 -7.75
N ASP A 554 -28.03 -12.73 -7.95
CA ASP A 554 -29.46 -12.90 -7.67
C ASP A 554 -30.30 -12.10 -8.70
N GLY A 555 -31.59 -11.87 -8.44
CA GLY A 555 -32.43 -10.97 -9.21
C GLY A 555 -31.88 -9.54 -9.26
N ALA A 556 -32.18 -8.80 -10.32
CA ALA A 556 -31.62 -7.47 -10.55
C ALA A 556 -31.98 -6.46 -9.43
N ASP A 557 -33.19 -6.54 -8.88
CA ASP A 557 -33.65 -5.66 -7.80
C ASP A 557 -32.97 -6.00 -6.47
N GLU A 558 -32.82 -7.30 -6.17
CA GLU A 558 -32.14 -7.81 -4.97
C GLU A 558 -30.65 -7.44 -4.99
N MET A 559 -29.98 -7.65 -6.12
CA MET A 559 -28.59 -7.27 -6.32
C MET A 559 -28.39 -5.76 -6.18
N ARG A 560 -29.30 -4.94 -6.73
CA ARG A 560 -29.27 -3.48 -6.56
C ARG A 560 -29.43 -3.07 -5.10
N ALA A 561 -30.37 -3.67 -4.37
CA ALA A 561 -30.61 -3.37 -2.97
C ALA A 561 -29.40 -3.74 -2.08
N ALA A 562 -28.82 -4.93 -2.29
CA ALA A 562 -27.62 -5.38 -1.59
C ALA A 562 -26.43 -4.45 -1.87
N PHE A 563 -26.25 -4.04 -3.14
CA PHE A 563 -25.23 -3.08 -3.54
C PHE A 563 -25.43 -1.72 -2.86
N GLU A 564 -26.64 -1.18 -2.84
CA GLU A 564 -26.94 0.10 -2.19
C GLU A 564 -26.72 0.08 -0.68
N GLU A 565 -27.05 -1.03 -0.03
CA GLU A 565 -26.79 -1.23 1.40
C GLU A 565 -25.28 -1.27 1.68
N ALA A 566 -24.53 -2.07 0.92
CA ALA A 566 -23.08 -2.15 1.02
C ALA A 566 -22.43 -0.78 0.75
N HIS A 567 -22.92 -0.05 -0.26
CA HIS A 567 -22.43 1.28 -0.60
C HIS A 567 -22.71 2.32 0.50
N LYS A 568 -23.90 2.31 1.12
CA LYS A 568 -24.20 3.18 2.28
C LYS A 568 -23.31 2.85 3.47
N LYS A 569 -23.10 1.57 3.76
CA LYS A 569 -22.23 1.13 4.86
C LYS A 569 -20.79 1.57 4.66
N GLN A 570 -20.29 1.49 3.43
CA GLN A 570 -18.89 1.81 3.11
C GLN A 570 -18.64 3.31 2.91
N PHE A 571 -19.58 4.05 2.31
CA PHE A 571 -19.37 5.42 1.86
C PHE A 571 -20.31 6.46 2.46
N GLY A 572 -21.32 6.06 3.25
CA GLY A 572 -22.24 6.95 3.96
C GLY A 572 -23.46 7.44 3.15
N PHE A 573 -23.56 7.07 1.87
CA PHE A 573 -24.68 7.47 1.00
C PHE A 573 -24.93 6.42 -0.12
N ALA A 574 -26.01 6.57 -0.89
CA ALA A 574 -26.28 5.84 -2.13
C ALA A 574 -26.99 6.76 -3.14
N TYR A 575 -26.81 6.52 -4.44
CA TYR A 575 -27.48 7.30 -5.48
C TYR A 575 -28.83 6.67 -5.83
N SER A 576 -29.93 7.41 -5.61
CA SER A 576 -31.28 6.89 -5.87
C SER A 576 -31.58 6.67 -7.35
N GLU A 577 -31.05 7.51 -8.24
CA GLU A 577 -31.42 7.53 -9.68
C GLU A 577 -30.30 7.09 -10.63
N LYS A 578 -29.13 6.73 -10.11
CA LYS A 578 -27.97 6.41 -10.96
C LYS A 578 -28.00 4.95 -11.44
N PRO A 579 -27.71 4.66 -12.72
CA PRO A 579 -27.63 3.29 -13.21
C PRO A 579 -26.53 2.48 -12.49
N VAL A 580 -26.77 1.19 -12.30
CA VAL A 580 -25.80 0.23 -11.75
C VAL A 580 -25.23 -0.57 -12.91
N VAL A 581 -23.93 -0.84 -12.91
CA VAL A 581 -23.18 -1.59 -13.92
C VAL A 581 -22.61 -2.84 -13.28
N VAL A 582 -22.76 -3.98 -13.96
CA VAL A 582 -22.05 -5.22 -13.67
C VAL A 582 -20.68 -5.12 -14.30
N GLU A 583 -19.65 -4.95 -13.48
CA GLU A 583 -18.26 -4.80 -13.93
C GLU A 583 -17.69 -6.15 -14.35
N ALA A 584 -17.86 -7.17 -13.51
CA ALA A 584 -17.35 -8.51 -13.73
C ALA A 584 -18.25 -9.55 -13.05
N LEU A 585 -18.13 -10.80 -13.51
CA LEU A 585 -18.69 -11.97 -12.84
C LEU A 585 -17.54 -12.85 -12.35
N GLU A 586 -17.63 -13.27 -11.10
CA GLU A 586 -16.70 -14.19 -10.45
C GLU A 586 -17.43 -15.47 -10.05
N VAL A 587 -16.84 -16.62 -10.35
CA VAL A 587 -17.36 -17.93 -9.95
C VAL A 587 -16.25 -18.70 -9.25
N GLU A 588 -16.54 -19.15 -8.03
CA GLU A 588 -15.64 -19.97 -7.21
C GLU A 588 -16.31 -21.31 -6.91
N THR A 589 -15.59 -22.40 -7.15
CA THR A 589 -15.99 -23.74 -6.68
C THR A 589 -14.96 -24.21 -5.66
N PHE A 590 -15.41 -24.70 -4.51
CA PHE A 590 -14.53 -25.18 -3.44
C PHE A 590 -15.04 -26.48 -2.81
N GLY A 591 -14.12 -27.26 -2.22
CA GLY A 591 -14.44 -28.53 -1.59
C GLY A 591 -13.23 -29.38 -1.21
N GLY A 592 -13.47 -30.54 -0.59
CA GLY A 592 -12.39 -31.50 -0.29
C GLY A 592 -11.50 -31.17 0.90
N GLY A 593 -11.85 -30.17 1.73
CA GLY A 593 -11.23 -29.93 3.02
C GLY A 593 -11.31 -31.16 3.94
N ALA A 594 -10.40 -31.29 4.91
CA ALA A 594 -10.28 -32.51 5.72
C ALA A 594 -11.49 -32.79 6.64
N GLY A 595 -12.41 -31.82 6.80
CA GLY A 595 -13.63 -31.96 7.61
C GLY A 595 -13.35 -32.43 9.05
N LEU A 596 -12.20 -32.02 9.60
CA LEU A 596 -11.75 -32.47 10.92
C LEU A 596 -12.65 -31.86 12.00
N ALA A 597 -13.43 -32.72 12.65
CA ALA A 597 -14.14 -32.37 13.87
C ALA A 597 -13.27 -32.75 15.07
N GLU A 598 -12.90 -31.76 15.88
CA GLU A 598 -12.14 -32.00 17.11
C GLU A 598 -13.06 -32.59 18.20
N PRO A 599 -12.62 -33.63 18.92
CA PRO A 599 -13.45 -34.29 19.94
C PRO A 599 -13.73 -33.34 21.13
N ASP A 600 -14.91 -33.48 21.75
CA ASP A 600 -15.17 -32.86 23.04
C ASP A 600 -14.67 -33.75 24.18
N PHE A 601 -13.93 -33.14 25.10
CA PHE A 601 -13.46 -33.75 26.32
C PHE A 601 -14.30 -33.29 27.52
N PRO A 602 -14.50 -34.16 28.54
CA PRO A 602 -15.21 -33.78 29.75
C PRO A 602 -14.40 -32.75 30.54
N LEU A 603 -15.09 -31.68 30.98
CA LEU A 603 -14.50 -30.65 31.82
C LEU A 603 -14.23 -31.18 33.24
N SER A 604 -13.05 -30.86 33.77
CA SER A 604 -12.63 -31.09 35.15
C SER A 604 -12.70 -29.79 35.94
N SER A 605 -13.00 -29.90 37.24
CA SER A 605 -12.92 -28.80 38.20
C SER A 605 -11.66 -28.86 39.07
N ASP A 606 -10.70 -29.74 38.74
CA ASP A 606 -9.46 -29.88 39.49
C ASP A 606 -8.63 -28.59 39.41
N GLU A 607 -8.10 -28.11 40.53
CA GLU A 607 -7.10 -27.03 40.53
C GLU A 607 -5.76 -27.56 39.99
N ALA A 608 -5.12 -26.79 39.10
CA ALA A 608 -3.81 -27.12 38.57
C ALA A 608 -2.71 -26.57 39.50
N ASP A 609 -1.76 -27.43 39.88
CA ASP A 609 -0.58 -27.02 40.64
C ASP A 609 0.55 -26.55 39.70
N ALA A 610 1.22 -25.46 40.09
CA ALA A 610 2.41 -25.01 39.39
C ALA A 610 3.53 -26.06 39.50
N THR A 611 4.10 -26.45 38.37
CA THR A 611 5.23 -27.39 38.32
C THR A 611 6.48 -26.76 38.94
N GLN A 612 6.71 -25.46 38.67
CA GLN A 612 7.81 -24.65 39.21
C GLN A 612 7.37 -23.19 39.40
N ASN A 613 8.20 -22.37 40.04
CA ASN A 613 7.97 -20.93 40.16
C ASN A 613 9.08 -20.17 39.43
N THR A 614 8.72 -19.05 38.82
CA THR A 614 9.62 -18.06 38.21
C THR A 614 9.22 -16.65 38.67
N LYS A 615 9.77 -15.61 38.03
CA LYS A 615 9.35 -14.23 38.23
C LYS A 615 9.23 -13.51 36.89
N PHE A 616 8.27 -12.59 36.79
CA PHE A 616 8.15 -11.66 35.67
C PHE A 616 8.58 -10.27 36.10
N TYR A 617 9.29 -9.55 35.24
CA TYR A 617 9.56 -8.13 35.43
C TYR A 617 8.53 -7.29 34.68
N PHE A 618 7.75 -6.48 35.40
CA PHE A 618 6.84 -5.48 34.84
C PHE A 618 6.51 -4.41 35.89
N GLU A 619 6.08 -3.23 35.43
CA GLU A 619 5.78 -2.07 36.32
C GLU A 619 6.93 -1.71 37.27
N GLY A 620 8.19 -1.92 36.83
CA GLY A 620 9.39 -1.56 37.59
C GLY A 620 9.81 -2.55 38.69
N ASP A 621 9.12 -3.69 38.86
CA ASP A 621 9.44 -4.68 39.89
C ASP A 621 9.30 -6.13 39.40
N TRP A 622 9.85 -7.07 40.17
CA TRP A 622 9.79 -8.51 39.94
C TRP A 622 8.60 -9.15 40.69
N HIS A 623 7.68 -9.74 39.94
CA HIS A 623 6.48 -10.39 40.46
C HIS A 623 6.61 -11.92 40.40
N LYS A 624 6.07 -12.63 41.38
CA LYS A 624 6.12 -14.10 41.42
C LYS A 624 5.18 -14.68 40.36
N ALA A 625 5.66 -15.62 39.55
CA ALA A 625 4.88 -16.30 38.52
C ALA A 625 4.97 -17.83 38.63
N GLY A 626 3.90 -18.54 38.26
CA GLY A 626 3.88 -20.01 38.21
C GLY A 626 4.26 -20.56 36.83
N ILE A 627 4.93 -21.71 36.77
CA ILE A 627 5.17 -22.46 35.52
C ILE A 627 4.30 -23.71 35.51
N PHE A 628 3.48 -23.86 34.48
CA PHE A 628 2.57 -24.99 34.27
C PHE A 628 2.96 -25.72 32.99
N LYS A 629 3.00 -27.06 33.03
CA LYS A 629 3.17 -27.88 31.81
C LYS A 629 1.81 -28.18 31.21
N ARG A 630 1.70 -28.06 29.88
CA ARG A 630 0.44 -28.28 29.17
C ARG A 630 -0.20 -29.65 29.42
N ASP A 631 0.61 -30.72 29.45
CA ASP A 631 0.16 -32.10 29.69
C ASP A 631 -0.45 -32.32 31.09
N GLY A 632 -0.19 -31.40 32.02
CA GLY A 632 -0.77 -31.42 33.37
C GLY A 632 -2.11 -30.69 33.48
N LEU A 633 -2.52 -29.95 32.45
CA LEU A 633 -3.76 -29.16 32.45
C LEU A 633 -4.86 -29.94 31.71
N LYS A 634 -5.91 -30.33 32.45
CA LYS A 634 -7.10 -30.98 31.88
C LYS A 634 -8.08 -29.93 31.34
N PRO A 635 -8.94 -30.28 30.37
CA PRO A 635 -10.13 -29.49 30.03
C PRO A 635 -10.88 -29.03 31.29
N GLY A 636 -11.22 -27.75 31.37
CA GLY A 636 -11.81 -27.08 32.54
C GLY A 636 -10.82 -26.46 33.54
N ALA A 637 -9.52 -26.80 33.45
CA ALA A 637 -8.50 -26.22 34.33
C ALA A 637 -8.36 -24.70 34.10
N LYS A 638 -8.08 -23.98 35.20
CA LYS A 638 -7.91 -22.52 35.20
C LYS A 638 -6.56 -22.13 35.80
N VAL A 639 -5.84 -21.24 35.13
CA VAL A 639 -4.54 -20.73 35.57
C VAL A 639 -4.58 -19.20 35.63
N MET A 640 -4.27 -18.65 36.80
CA MET A 640 -4.21 -17.21 37.04
C MET A 640 -2.84 -16.65 36.67
N GLY A 641 -2.80 -15.54 35.95
CA GLY A 641 -1.58 -14.77 35.73
C GLY A 641 -1.10 -14.04 36.99
N PRO A 642 0.19 -13.66 37.09
CA PRO A 642 1.25 -13.91 36.11
C PRO A 642 1.70 -15.39 36.10
N ALA A 643 1.74 -16.02 34.92
CA ALA A 643 2.10 -17.43 34.77
C ALA A 643 2.67 -17.75 33.38
N LEU A 644 3.42 -18.84 33.28
CA LEU A 644 3.84 -19.47 32.03
C LEU A 644 3.14 -20.81 31.85
N ILE A 645 2.54 -21.03 30.68
CA ILE A 645 2.09 -22.35 30.25
C ILE A 645 3.08 -22.82 29.17
N MET A 646 3.78 -23.92 29.47
CA MET A 646 4.79 -24.51 28.60
C MET A 646 4.14 -25.57 27.71
N GLU A 647 4.08 -25.30 26.41
CA GLU A 647 3.69 -26.27 25.39
C GLU A 647 4.93 -26.89 24.72
N PRO A 648 4.81 -28.04 24.05
CA PRO A 648 5.93 -28.66 23.34
C PRO A 648 6.58 -27.75 22.28
N HIS A 649 5.82 -26.83 21.70
CA HIS A 649 6.24 -26.01 20.55
C HIS A 649 6.06 -24.49 20.76
N ALA A 650 5.58 -24.05 21.92
CA ALA A 650 5.32 -22.65 22.22
C ALA A 650 5.39 -22.37 23.73
N THR A 651 5.51 -21.10 24.08
CA THR A 651 5.39 -20.62 25.47
C THR A 651 4.30 -19.57 25.54
N ILE A 652 3.34 -19.77 26.44
CA ILE A 652 2.22 -18.84 26.63
C ILE A 652 2.47 -18.07 27.92
N ALA A 653 2.59 -16.75 27.80
CA ALA A 653 2.66 -15.84 28.93
C ALA A 653 1.24 -15.35 29.29
N VAL A 654 0.76 -15.77 30.46
CA VAL A 654 -0.48 -15.27 31.04
C VAL A 654 -0.11 -14.07 31.89
N GLU A 655 -0.40 -12.86 31.40
CA GLU A 655 -0.05 -11.60 32.07
C GLU A 655 -0.92 -11.38 33.33
N ASP A 656 -0.52 -10.43 34.18
CA ASP A 656 -1.27 -10.14 35.40
C ASP A 656 -2.73 -9.76 35.13
N GLY A 657 -3.63 -10.31 35.95
CA GLY A 657 -5.07 -10.16 35.83
C GLY A 657 -5.72 -10.82 34.59
N TRP A 658 -4.97 -11.56 33.80
CA TRP A 658 -5.50 -12.54 32.84
C TRP A 658 -5.68 -13.91 33.51
N GLN A 659 -6.61 -14.71 32.99
CA GLN A 659 -6.83 -16.10 33.37
C GLN A 659 -6.84 -16.97 32.12
N ALA A 660 -6.05 -18.04 32.11
CA ALA A 660 -6.17 -19.10 31.12
C ALA A 660 -7.22 -20.13 31.56
N GLU A 661 -8.06 -20.57 30.62
CA GLU A 661 -9.02 -21.65 30.77
C GLU A 661 -8.81 -22.66 29.63
N ILE A 662 -8.72 -23.95 29.96
CA ILE A 662 -8.71 -25.01 28.95
C ILE A 662 -10.16 -25.36 28.60
N ASN A 663 -10.59 -25.16 27.35
CA ASN A 663 -11.98 -25.44 26.95
C ASN A 663 -12.23 -26.95 26.71
N SER A 664 -13.44 -27.33 26.29
CA SER A 664 -13.79 -28.74 26.00
C SER A 664 -13.07 -29.32 24.79
N LYS A 665 -12.51 -28.47 23.91
CA LYS A 665 -11.69 -28.86 22.75
C LYS A 665 -10.21 -28.88 23.07
N ASP A 666 -9.83 -28.72 24.33
CA ASP A 666 -8.44 -28.64 24.80
C ASP A 666 -7.70 -27.36 24.33
N HIS A 667 -8.42 -26.33 23.84
CA HIS A 667 -7.83 -25.04 23.50
C HIS A 667 -7.59 -24.19 24.74
N VAL A 668 -6.59 -23.30 24.68
CA VAL A 668 -6.31 -22.32 25.74
C VAL A 668 -7.05 -21.03 25.41
N ILE A 669 -8.01 -20.67 26.26
CA ILE A 669 -8.75 -19.41 26.18
C ILE A 669 -8.27 -18.49 27.30
N LEU A 670 -7.60 -17.40 26.95
CA LEU A 670 -7.22 -16.38 27.92
C LEU A 670 -8.33 -15.33 28.00
N ARG A 671 -8.77 -15.04 29.22
CA ARG A 671 -9.77 -14.01 29.50
C ARG A 671 -9.19 -12.95 30.42
N ARG A 672 -9.45 -11.69 30.08
CA ARG A 672 -9.15 -10.55 30.94
C ARG A 672 -10.19 -10.49 32.07
N ILE A 673 -9.84 -11.03 33.25
CA ILE A 673 -10.81 -11.14 34.36
C ILE A 673 -10.73 -10.00 35.37
N VAL A 674 -9.57 -9.37 35.50
CA VAL A 674 -9.44 -8.08 36.18
C VAL A 674 -9.65 -7.02 35.11
N PRO A 675 -10.60 -6.08 35.22
CA PRO A 675 -10.68 -5.01 34.24
C PRO A 675 -9.35 -4.29 34.17
N LEU A 676 -8.83 -4.04 32.97
CA LEU A 676 -7.67 -3.19 32.82
C LEU A 676 -7.98 -1.88 33.53
N LYS A 677 -7.18 -1.52 34.53
CA LYS A 677 -7.14 -0.13 34.94
C LYS A 677 -6.63 0.58 33.70
N ARG A 678 -7.54 1.22 32.95
CA ARG A 678 -7.11 2.21 31.96
C ARG A 678 -6.10 3.05 32.73
N ALA A 679 -4.86 3.07 32.25
CA ALA A 679 -3.80 3.85 32.88
C ALA A 679 -4.39 5.22 33.25
N ASP A 680 -3.99 5.76 34.41
CA ASP A 680 -4.35 7.11 34.84
C ASP A 680 -4.50 7.99 33.61
N ALA A 681 -5.66 8.64 33.47
CA ALA A 681 -6.06 9.39 32.28
C ALA A 681 -4.83 9.94 31.57
N ILE A 682 -4.54 9.42 30.35
CA ILE A 682 -3.35 9.77 29.59
C ILE A 682 -3.17 11.27 29.74
N GLY A 683 -2.07 11.68 30.37
CA GLY A 683 -1.89 13.08 30.71
C GLY A 683 -1.77 13.89 29.42
N THR A 684 -2.07 15.18 29.51
CA THR A 684 -1.81 16.15 28.43
C THR A 684 -0.31 16.44 28.23
N HIS A 685 0.59 15.76 28.94
CA HIS A 685 2.04 15.90 28.81
C HIS A 685 2.57 15.06 27.65
N ALA A 686 3.58 15.58 26.93
CA ALA A 686 4.20 14.89 25.81
C ALA A 686 4.97 13.65 26.28
N ASP A 687 4.42 12.46 26.01
CA ASP A 687 5.11 11.18 26.14
C ASP A 687 5.66 10.76 24.76
N PRO A 688 6.96 10.43 24.62
CA PRO A 688 7.57 10.09 23.33
C PRO A 688 6.95 8.88 22.62
N VAL A 689 6.43 7.90 23.37
CA VAL A 689 5.76 6.72 22.80
C VAL A 689 4.38 7.13 22.32
N MET A 690 3.62 7.85 23.14
CA MET A 690 2.28 8.30 22.77
C MET A 690 2.31 9.32 21.62
N LEU A 691 3.36 10.14 21.53
CA LEU A 691 3.56 11.06 20.41
C LEU A 691 3.62 10.31 19.08
N GLU A 692 4.36 9.20 19.04
CA GLU A 692 4.44 8.33 17.88
C GLU A 692 3.09 7.65 17.58
N VAL A 693 2.37 7.21 18.62
CA VAL A 693 1.03 6.62 18.47
C VAL A 693 0.05 7.63 17.86
N PHE A 694 -0.09 8.82 18.45
CA PHE A 694 -1.01 9.85 17.95
C PHE A 694 -0.64 10.33 16.55
N ASN A 695 0.66 10.45 16.25
CA ASN A 695 1.13 10.77 14.91
C ASN A 695 0.61 9.77 13.87
N ASN A 696 0.81 8.47 14.11
CA ASN A 696 0.34 7.41 13.23
C ASN A 696 -1.20 7.36 13.14
N LEU A 697 -1.90 7.65 14.24
CA LEU A 697 -3.37 7.67 14.23
C LEU A 697 -3.93 8.85 13.40
N PHE A 698 -3.41 10.07 13.54
CA PHE A 698 -3.87 11.21 12.73
C PHE A 698 -3.56 11.00 11.24
N MET A 699 -2.38 10.45 10.94
CA MET A 699 -2.00 10.11 9.58
C MET A 699 -2.93 9.06 8.96
N SER A 700 -3.24 8.02 9.72
CA SER A 700 -4.18 6.98 9.29
C SER A 700 -5.57 7.55 8.97
N ILE A 701 -6.07 8.50 9.75
CA ILE A 701 -7.36 9.12 9.46
C ILE A 701 -7.31 9.78 8.08
N ALA A 702 -6.28 10.56 7.79
CA ALA A 702 -6.11 11.19 6.49
C ALA A 702 -5.98 10.17 5.34
N GLU A 703 -5.28 9.05 5.55
CA GLU A 703 -5.17 7.97 4.56
C GLU A 703 -6.52 7.27 4.29
N GLN A 704 -7.30 7.00 5.34
CA GLN A 704 -8.65 6.40 5.21
C GLN A 704 -9.60 7.32 4.43
N MET A 705 -9.53 8.63 4.69
CA MET A 705 -10.25 9.62 3.88
C MET A 705 -9.83 9.52 2.41
N GLY A 706 -8.53 9.42 2.14
CA GLY A 706 -7.99 9.29 0.79
C GLY A 706 -8.46 8.03 0.05
N VAL A 707 -8.44 6.87 0.72
CA VAL A 707 -8.99 5.61 0.19
C VAL A 707 -10.49 5.74 -0.12
N THR A 708 -11.25 6.43 0.74
CA THR A 708 -12.68 6.70 0.52
C THR A 708 -12.88 7.57 -0.71
N LEU A 709 -12.10 8.64 -0.85
CA LEU A 709 -12.15 9.55 -2.00
C LEU A 709 -11.81 8.82 -3.31
N GLN A 710 -10.70 8.08 -3.34
CA GLN A 710 -10.27 7.30 -4.50
C GLN A 710 -11.36 6.31 -4.96
N ASN A 711 -12.02 5.65 -4.02
CA ASN A 711 -13.02 4.63 -4.33
C ASN A 711 -14.35 5.20 -4.81
N THR A 712 -14.72 6.41 -4.37
CA THR A 712 -16.02 7.02 -4.67
C THR A 712 -15.99 8.03 -5.80
N ALA A 713 -14.81 8.55 -6.16
CA ALA A 713 -14.64 9.50 -7.24
C ALA A 713 -14.99 8.92 -8.62
N TYR A 714 -15.36 9.82 -9.54
CA TYR A 714 -15.77 9.52 -10.90
C TYR A 714 -14.66 9.81 -11.91
N SER A 715 -13.95 10.94 -11.75
CA SER A 715 -12.92 11.36 -12.69
C SER A 715 -11.67 10.49 -12.62
N VAL A 716 -11.03 10.28 -13.77
CA VAL A 716 -9.73 9.59 -13.84
C VAL A 716 -8.65 10.34 -13.04
N ASN A 717 -8.78 11.66 -12.89
CA ASN A 717 -7.82 12.52 -12.18
C ASN A 717 -7.75 12.19 -10.69
N ILE A 718 -8.89 12.12 -10.00
CA ILE A 718 -8.90 11.78 -8.58
C ILE A 718 -8.66 10.27 -8.42
N LYS A 719 -9.29 9.45 -9.25
CA LYS A 719 -9.36 8.01 -9.02
C LYS A 719 -8.12 7.22 -9.45
N GLU A 720 -7.71 7.39 -10.70
CA GLU A 720 -6.57 6.65 -11.29
C GLU A 720 -5.27 7.39 -11.03
N ARG A 721 -5.31 8.72 -11.18
CA ARG A 721 -4.14 9.58 -11.06
C ARG A 721 -3.81 9.99 -9.62
N LEU A 722 -4.72 9.77 -8.67
CA LEU A 722 -4.57 10.16 -7.25
C LEU A 722 -4.23 11.64 -7.06
N ASP A 723 -4.83 12.49 -7.89
CA ASP A 723 -4.63 13.93 -7.85
C ASP A 723 -5.56 14.59 -6.81
N PHE A 724 -5.34 14.22 -5.54
CA PHE A 724 -6.08 14.72 -4.40
C PHE A 724 -5.24 14.69 -3.11
N SER A 725 -5.68 15.40 -2.08
CA SER A 725 -5.16 15.27 -0.71
C SER A 725 -6.30 15.30 0.30
N CYS A 726 -6.10 14.60 1.42
CA CYS A 726 -7.03 14.55 2.54
C CYS A 726 -6.28 14.90 3.82
N ALA A 727 -6.90 15.71 4.69
CA ALA A 727 -6.23 16.25 5.86
C ALA A 727 -7.18 16.48 7.05
N VAL A 728 -6.60 16.42 8.24
CA VAL A 728 -7.24 16.77 9.52
C VAL A 728 -6.58 18.00 10.12
N PHE A 729 -7.40 18.85 10.74
CA PHE A 729 -6.99 20.14 11.29
C PHE A 729 -7.52 20.32 12.71
N ASP A 730 -6.79 21.09 13.52
CA ASP A 730 -7.26 21.49 14.85
C ASP A 730 -8.41 22.51 14.77
N ALA A 731 -8.95 22.92 15.92
CA ALA A 731 -10.10 23.83 16.01
C ALA A 731 -9.90 25.18 15.28
N ASP A 732 -8.65 25.67 15.23
CA ASP A 732 -8.27 26.94 14.60
C ASP A 732 -7.98 26.79 13.09
N GLY A 733 -7.98 25.56 12.58
CA GLY A 733 -7.75 25.25 11.17
C GLY A 733 -6.29 25.01 10.82
N ALA A 734 -5.39 24.82 11.80
CA ALA A 734 -4.01 24.48 11.51
C ALA A 734 -3.86 22.99 11.19
N LEU A 735 -3.03 22.69 10.18
CA LEU A 735 -2.83 21.33 9.69
C LEU A 735 -2.19 20.44 10.76
N VAL A 736 -2.82 19.30 11.05
CA VAL A 736 -2.33 18.28 12.00
C VAL A 736 -1.73 17.08 11.26
N ALA A 737 -2.41 16.56 10.25
CA ALA A 737 -1.91 15.47 9.40
C ALA A 737 -2.53 15.52 7.99
N ASN A 738 -1.78 15.03 7.00
CA ASN A 738 -2.17 15.01 5.59
C ASN A 738 -1.68 13.74 4.90
N ALA A 739 -2.55 13.07 4.15
CA ALA A 739 -2.16 11.95 3.30
C ALA A 739 -1.28 12.46 2.13
N PRO A 740 -0.04 11.97 1.96
CA PRO A 740 1.00 12.65 1.22
C PRO A 740 0.95 12.21 -0.26
N HIS A 741 -0.12 12.59 -0.96
CA HIS A 741 -0.25 12.32 -2.39
C HIS A 741 0.35 13.45 -3.21
N MET A 742 -0.06 14.71 -2.95
CA MET A 742 0.33 15.85 -3.79
C MET A 742 1.05 16.96 -3.01
N PRO A 743 2.36 17.19 -3.25
CA PRO A 743 3.12 18.16 -2.46
C PRO A 743 2.60 19.60 -2.51
N VAL A 744 1.99 20.03 -3.61
CA VAL A 744 1.43 21.40 -3.72
C VAL A 744 0.19 21.64 -2.86
N HIS A 745 -0.52 20.58 -2.47
CA HIS A 745 -1.60 20.67 -1.49
C HIS A 745 -1.06 20.88 -0.07
N LEU A 746 0.20 20.50 0.19
CA LEU A 746 0.83 20.60 1.50
C LEU A 746 1.09 22.08 1.83
N GLY A 747 0.41 22.61 2.85
CA GLY A 747 0.59 24.01 3.28
C GLY A 747 -0.22 25.05 2.51
N SER A 748 -1.12 24.62 1.60
CA SER A 748 -2.13 25.49 0.98
C SER A 748 -3.56 25.20 1.48
N MET A 749 -3.84 23.98 1.96
CA MET A 749 -5.17 23.61 2.48
C MET A 749 -5.51 24.28 3.83
N ASP A 750 -4.52 24.52 4.70
CA ASP A 750 -4.70 25.26 5.97
C ASP A 750 -5.33 26.64 5.72
N ARG A 751 -4.84 27.38 4.72
CA ARG A 751 -5.40 28.68 4.29
C ARG A 751 -6.83 28.59 3.80
N SER A 752 -7.22 27.48 3.16
CA SER A 752 -8.60 27.25 2.73
C SER A 752 -9.53 27.08 3.93
N VAL A 753 -9.11 26.26 4.91
CA VAL A 753 -9.88 26.02 6.15
C VAL A 753 -9.98 27.31 6.98
N GLU A 754 -8.87 28.02 7.19
CA GLU A 754 -8.84 29.32 7.86
C GLU A 754 -9.80 30.33 7.21
N THR A 755 -9.89 30.34 5.87
CA THR A 755 -10.78 31.23 5.14
C THR A 755 -12.24 30.87 5.35
N VAL A 756 -12.60 29.58 5.30
CA VAL A 756 -13.96 29.11 5.63
C VAL A 756 -14.34 29.50 7.05
N ILE A 757 -13.45 29.32 8.02
CA ILE A 757 -13.67 29.72 9.42
C ILE A 757 -13.92 31.24 9.50
N LYS A 758 -13.04 32.03 8.89
CA LYS A 758 -13.09 33.50 8.93
C LYS A 758 -14.37 34.05 8.31
N LEU A 759 -14.76 33.58 7.12
CA LEU A 759 -15.90 34.11 6.37
C LEU A 759 -17.26 33.66 6.94
N ASN A 760 -17.30 32.53 7.64
CA ASN A 760 -18.53 31.96 8.21
C ASN A 760 -18.61 32.07 9.74
N LYS A 761 -17.72 32.81 10.39
CA LYS A 761 -17.66 32.95 11.85
C LYS A 761 -19.03 33.25 12.47
N GLY A 762 -19.46 32.37 13.39
CA GLY A 762 -20.74 32.47 14.11
C GLY A 762 -21.98 32.06 13.31
N LYS A 763 -21.84 31.51 12.09
CA LYS A 763 -22.96 31.07 11.23
C LYS A 763 -22.96 29.57 10.93
N ILE A 764 -21.87 28.87 11.22
CA ILE A 764 -21.64 27.45 10.91
C ILE A 764 -22.48 26.59 11.86
N LYS A 765 -23.17 25.58 11.32
CA LYS A 765 -24.00 24.63 12.07
C LYS A 765 -23.54 23.19 11.88
N PRO A 766 -23.90 22.27 12.79
CA PRO A 766 -23.67 20.84 12.58
C PRO A 766 -24.24 20.36 11.23
N GLY A 767 -23.44 19.62 10.48
CA GLY A 767 -23.79 19.10 9.15
C GLY A 767 -23.63 20.09 7.99
N ASP A 768 -23.15 21.32 8.22
CA ASP A 768 -22.75 22.22 7.13
C ASP A 768 -21.43 21.76 6.49
N VAL A 769 -21.30 21.88 5.17
CA VAL A 769 -20.05 21.64 4.42
C VAL A 769 -19.83 22.76 3.41
N PHE A 770 -18.58 23.18 3.25
CA PHE A 770 -18.18 24.29 2.37
C PHE A 770 -17.24 23.82 1.27
N ALA A 771 -17.31 24.45 0.10
CA ALA A 771 -16.41 24.24 -1.02
C ALA A 771 -15.80 25.57 -1.48
N LEU A 772 -14.50 25.57 -1.81
CA LEU A 772 -13.79 26.69 -2.40
C LEU A 772 -12.64 26.24 -3.31
N ASN A 773 -12.35 27.03 -4.34
CA ASN A 773 -11.15 26.92 -5.19
C ASN A 773 -10.50 28.29 -5.45
N ALA A 774 -11.04 29.37 -4.88
CA ALA A 774 -10.56 30.73 -5.07
C ALA A 774 -9.07 30.84 -4.74
N PRO A 775 -8.19 31.10 -5.73
CA PRO A 775 -6.75 31.04 -5.52
C PRO A 775 -6.23 32.05 -4.49
N TYR A 776 -6.91 33.18 -4.39
CA TYR A 776 -6.57 34.28 -3.49
C TYR A 776 -7.01 34.02 -2.03
N ASN A 777 -7.74 32.94 -1.78
CA ASN A 777 -8.37 32.58 -0.51
C ASN A 777 -8.01 31.14 -0.06
N GLY A 778 -6.82 30.67 -0.44
CA GLY A 778 -6.29 29.37 -0.06
C GLY A 778 -6.33 28.31 -1.16
N GLY A 779 -7.01 28.58 -2.28
CA GLY A 779 -6.94 27.74 -3.48
C GLY A 779 -5.56 27.79 -4.15
N THR A 780 -5.22 26.76 -4.91
CA THR A 780 -3.99 26.66 -5.71
C THR A 780 -4.23 27.12 -7.15
N HIS A 781 -5.28 26.60 -7.78
CA HIS A 781 -5.88 27.03 -9.05
C HIS A 781 -7.33 26.52 -9.10
N LEU A 782 -8.12 26.93 -10.10
CA LEU A 782 -9.56 26.63 -10.11
C LEU A 782 -9.93 25.12 -10.16
N PRO A 783 -9.20 24.26 -10.90
CA PRO A 783 -9.49 22.83 -10.88
C PRO A 783 -9.35 22.15 -9.51
N ASP A 784 -8.52 22.70 -8.62
CA ASP A 784 -8.32 22.15 -7.28
C ASP A 784 -9.39 22.68 -6.33
N ILE A 785 -10.46 21.92 -6.14
CA ILE A 785 -11.56 22.31 -5.25
C ILE A 785 -11.34 21.70 -3.88
N THR A 786 -11.34 22.54 -2.84
CA THR A 786 -11.24 22.14 -1.43
C THR A 786 -12.62 22.08 -0.81
N VAL A 787 -12.97 20.92 -0.25
CA VAL A 787 -14.19 20.71 0.55
C VAL A 787 -13.81 20.66 2.03
N VAL A 788 -14.50 21.44 2.87
CA VAL A 788 -14.18 21.65 4.29
C VAL A 788 -15.39 21.34 5.15
N SER A 789 -15.24 20.44 6.12
CA SER A 789 -16.30 19.97 7.01
C SER A 789 -15.92 20.15 8.50
N PRO A 790 -16.78 20.77 9.33
CA PRO A 790 -16.56 20.92 10.76
C PRO A 790 -16.96 19.66 11.53
N LEU A 791 -16.18 19.29 12.54
CA LEU A 791 -16.56 18.32 13.56
C LEU A 791 -17.01 19.06 14.83
N PHE A 792 -18.30 18.98 15.14
CA PHE A 792 -18.87 19.51 16.39
C PHE A 792 -18.81 18.52 17.54
N ASP A 793 -18.81 19.03 18.77
CA ASP A 793 -19.10 18.27 19.98
C ASP A 793 -20.48 17.59 19.94
N ASP A 794 -20.73 16.68 20.87
CA ASP A 794 -21.98 15.91 20.91
C ASP A 794 -23.22 16.79 21.19
N GLU A 795 -23.03 17.96 21.80
CA GLU A 795 -24.09 18.95 22.02
C GLU A 795 -24.35 19.84 20.79
N GLY A 796 -23.49 19.79 19.76
CA GLY A 796 -23.59 20.60 18.55
C GLY A 796 -23.32 22.09 18.76
N LYS A 797 -22.56 22.45 19.81
CA LYS A 797 -22.28 23.83 20.23
C LYS A 797 -20.90 24.33 19.83
N GLU A 798 -19.87 23.48 19.99
CA GLU A 798 -18.49 23.86 19.76
C GLU A 798 -17.88 23.03 18.64
N ILE A 799 -17.11 23.68 17.77
CA ILE A 799 -16.33 22.99 16.73
C ILE A 799 -15.04 22.53 17.39
N LEU A 800 -14.82 21.22 17.38
CA LEU A 800 -13.65 20.58 17.99
C LEU A 800 -12.48 20.52 17.01
N PHE A 801 -12.75 20.15 15.76
CA PHE A 801 -11.76 19.87 14.72
C PHE A 801 -12.34 20.14 13.33
N TRP A 802 -11.49 20.07 12.30
CA TRP A 802 -11.93 20.12 10.91
C TRP A 802 -11.35 18.95 10.10
N SER A 803 -12.11 18.56 9.08
CA SER A 803 -11.68 17.62 8.05
C SER A 803 -11.80 18.30 6.69
N ALA A 804 -10.78 18.17 5.85
CA ALA A 804 -10.83 18.71 4.49
C ALA A 804 -10.20 17.76 3.47
N SER A 805 -10.71 17.84 2.24
CA SER A 805 -10.18 17.15 1.08
C SER A 805 -10.07 18.13 -0.07
N ARG A 806 -9.02 18.00 -0.89
CA ARG A 806 -8.83 18.76 -2.11
C ARG A 806 -8.66 17.78 -3.26
N GLY A 807 -9.46 17.93 -4.31
CA GLY A 807 -9.40 17.08 -5.50
C GLY A 807 -9.23 17.93 -6.75
N HIS A 808 -8.43 17.42 -7.70
CA HIS A 808 -8.23 18.07 -8.99
C HIS A 808 -9.31 17.60 -9.98
N HIS A 809 -10.27 18.46 -10.28
CA HIS A 809 -11.35 18.17 -11.22
C HIS A 809 -10.86 18.29 -12.66
N ALA A 810 -11.31 17.39 -13.53
CA ALA A 810 -10.87 17.37 -14.93
C ALA A 810 -11.24 18.63 -15.71
N ASP A 811 -12.38 19.26 -15.41
CA ASP A 811 -12.82 20.52 -16.02
C ASP A 811 -13.80 21.20 -15.06
N VAL A 812 -13.58 22.47 -14.74
CA VAL A 812 -14.50 23.35 -14.00
C VAL A 812 -14.94 24.54 -14.86
N GLY A 813 -14.89 24.37 -16.18
CA GLY A 813 -15.17 25.38 -17.20
C GLY A 813 -13.93 26.03 -17.78
N GLY A 814 -14.06 27.29 -18.19
CA GLY A 814 -12.96 28.05 -18.78
C GLY A 814 -12.93 27.99 -20.31
N SER A 815 -12.09 28.82 -20.90
CA SER A 815 -12.07 29.05 -22.35
C SER A 815 -11.58 27.86 -23.20
N ALA A 816 -10.91 26.88 -22.58
CA ALA A 816 -10.49 25.63 -23.20
C ALA A 816 -10.84 24.43 -22.30
N PRO A 817 -11.05 23.22 -22.87
CA PRO A 817 -11.22 22.00 -22.09
C PRO A 817 -10.08 21.77 -21.12
N GLY A 818 -10.40 21.27 -19.93
CA GLY A 818 -9.41 20.97 -18.90
C GLY A 818 -9.21 22.09 -17.88
N SER A 819 -9.78 23.28 -18.11
CA SER A 819 -9.57 24.49 -17.28
C SER A 819 -8.10 24.95 -17.17
N MET A 820 -7.22 24.47 -18.07
CA MET A 820 -5.79 24.78 -18.12
C MET A 820 -5.42 25.60 -19.36
N THR A 821 -6.21 26.63 -19.73
CA THR A 821 -5.94 27.38 -20.96
C THR A 821 -4.58 28.13 -20.89
N PRO A 822 -3.71 27.98 -21.91
CA PRO A 822 -2.44 28.70 -22.00
C PRO A 822 -2.60 30.19 -22.31
N ARG A 823 -3.80 30.61 -22.73
CA ARG A 823 -4.08 31.98 -23.17
C ARG A 823 -4.77 32.83 -22.11
N ALA A 824 -5.02 32.28 -20.91
CA ALA A 824 -5.66 33.03 -19.84
C ALA A 824 -4.79 34.22 -19.39
N THR A 825 -5.44 35.37 -19.31
CA THR A 825 -4.91 36.60 -18.71
C THR A 825 -5.68 36.99 -17.46
N THR A 826 -6.92 36.50 -17.35
CA THR A 826 -7.77 36.65 -16.17
C THR A 826 -8.25 35.30 -15.66
N VAL A 827 -8.46 35.17 -14.34
CA VAL A 827 -8.89 33.92 -13.69
C VAL A 827 -10.25 33.43 -14.19
N ASP A 828 -11.15 34.34 -14.59
CA ASP A 828 -12.46 33.98 -15.14
C ASP A 828 -12.34 33.21 -16.48
N GLU A 829 -11.22 33.33 -17.20
CA GLU A 829 -10.95 32.56 -18.42
C GLU A 829 -10.50 31.12 -18.13
N GLU A 830 -10.11 30.83 -16.88
CA GLU A 830 -9.64 29.52 -16.42
C GLU A 830 -10.80 28.61 -15.98
N GLY A 831 -11.93 29.16 -15.52
CA GLY A 831 -13.05 28.36 -15.04
C GLY A 831 -13.96 29.06 -14.06
N VAL A 832 -14.87 28.29 -13.46
CA VAL A 832 -15.79 28.75 -12.43
C VAL A 832 -15.05 28.86 -11.09
N LEU A 833 -15.15 30.04 -10.46
CA LEU A 833 -14.53 30.34 -9.17
C LEU A 833 -15.53 30.16 -8.02
N PHE A 834 -15.16 29.34 -7.04
CA PHE A 834 -15.83 29.11 -5.77
C PHE A 834 -15.07 29.83 -4.66
N ASP A 835 -15.63 30.92 -4.15
CA ASP A 835 -15.01 31.68 -3.07
C ASP A 835 -15.28 31.07 -1.69
N ASN A 836 -16.56 30.81 -1.40
CA ASN A 836 -17.04 30.19 -0.17
C ASN A 836 -18.47 29.69 -0.39
N PHE A 837 -18.60 28.52 -1.03
CA PHE A 837 -19.91 27.95 -1.35
C PHE A 837 -20.32 26.92 -0.30
N LYS A 838 -21.47 27.13 0.36
CA LYS A 838 -22.05 26.12 1.25
C LYS A 838 -22.73 25.04 0.41
N ILE A 839 -22.03 23.92 0.22
CA ILE A 839 -22.42 22.78 -0.63
C ILE A 839 -23.35 21.80 0.11
N VAL A 840 -23.24 21.70 1.44
CA VAL A 840 -24.20 20.99 2.29
C VAL A 840 -24.73 21.94 3.35
N ASP A 841 -26.05 22.03 3.50
CA ASP A 841 -26.72 22.79 4.56
C ASP A 841 -27.36 21.81 5.55
N GLN A 842 -26.77 21.69 6.74
CA GLN A 842 -27.28 20.82 7.81
C GLN A 842 -27.63 19.39 7.33
N GLY A 843 -26.72 18.76 6.58
CA GLY A 843 -26.89 17.41 6.02
C GLY A 843 -27.63 17.34 4.67
N HIS A 844 -28.14 18.45 4.14
CA HIS A 844 -28.79 18.48 2.83
C HIS A 844 -27.81 18.95 1.72
N PHE A 845 -27.48 18.06 0.78
CA PHE A 845 -26.61 18.37 -0.35
C PHE A 845 -27.32 19.28 -1.37
N ARG A 846 -26.74 20.45 -1.64
CA ARG A 846 -27.33 21.52 -2.47
C ARG A 846 -26.98 21.35 -3.95
N GLU A 847 -27.35 20.21 -4.51
CA GLU A 847 -27.00 19.81 -5.88
C GLU A 847 -27.47 20.82 -6.91
N LYS A 848 -28.72 21.26 -6.80
CA LYS A 848 -29.29 22.22 -7.76
C LYS A 848 -28.49 23.52 -7.78
N GLU A 849 -28.20 24.09 -6.62
CA GLU A 849 -27.45 25.34 -6.54
C GLU A 849 -25.98 25.19 -6.96
N LEU A 850 -25.41 24.01 -6.78
CA LEU A 850 -24.08 23.69 -7.30
C LEU A 850 -24.09 23.61 -8.84
N VAL A 851 -25.08 22.95 -9.43
CA VAL A 851 -25.24 22.89 -10.90
C VAL A 851 -25.48 24.28 -11.47
N ASP A 852 -26.34 25.09 -10.84
CA ASP A 852 -26.56 26.48 -11.24
C ASP A 852 -25.24 27.27 -11.16
N LEU A 853 -24.44 27.11 -10.11
CA LEU A 853 -23.13 27.77 -9.96
C LEU A 853 -22.13 27.35 -11.06
N LEU A 854 -22.10 26.06 -11.41
CA LEU A 854 -21.22 25.51 -12.44
C LEU A 854 -21.61 25.92 -13.87
N THR A 855 -22.88 26.27 -14.09
CA THR A 855 -23.45 26.53 -15.42
C THR A 855 -23.78 27.99 -15.69
N ASP A 856 -24.02 28.81 -14.65
CA ASP A 856 -24.22 30.26 -14.73
C ASP A 856 -22.88 31.01 -14.71
N HIS A 857 -22.06 30.76 -15.73
CA HIS A 857 -20.77 31.41 -15.93
C HIS A 857 -20.52 31.69 -17.41
N LYS A 858 -19.69 32.70 -17.72
CA LYS A 858 -19.32 33.01 -19.11
C LYS A 858 -18.64 31.82 -19.81
N TYR A 859 -17.90 31.03 -19.04
CA TYR A 859 -17.24 29.81 -19.46
C TYR A 859 -17.65 28.67 -18.50
N PRO A 860 -18.85 28.08 -18.69
CA PRO A 860 -19.40 27.10 -17.76
C PRO A 860 -18.64 25.77 -17.80
N ALA A 861 -18.79 24.98 -16.74
CA ALA A 861 -18.26 23.62 -16.69
C ALA A 861 -18.89 22.75 -17.78
N ARG A 862 -18.05 21.98 -18.49
CA ARG A 862 -18.49 21.15 -19.62
C ARG A 862 -19.23 19.89 -19.15
N ASN A 863 -18.85 19.36 -18.00
CA ASN A 863 -19.45 18.15 -17.42
C ASN A 863 -19.82 18.33 -15.94
N PRO A 864 -20.83 19.16 -15.62
CA PRO A 864 -21.23 19.44 -14.24
C PRO A 864 -21.66 18.18 -13.47
N HIS A 865 -22.15 17.14 -14.15
CA HIS A 865 -22.48 15.86 -13.50
C HIS A 865 -21.23 15.18 -12.91
N GLN A 866 -20.09 15.19 -13.64
CA GLN A 866 -18.83 14.69 -13.10
C GLN A 866 -18.34 15.56 -11.93
N ASN A 867 -18.45 16.89 -12.03
CA ASN A 867 -18.08 17.79 -10.93
C ASN A 867 -18.89 17.51 -9.65
N VAL A 868 -20.20 17.33 -9.77
CA VAL A 868 -21.11 17.00 -8.66
C VAL A 868 -20.72 15.66 -8.03
N ALA A 869 -20.45 14.64 -8.85
CA ALA A 869 -20.06 13.32 -8.37
C ALA A 869 -18.73 13.35 -7.57
N ASP A 870 -17.72 14.03 -8.10
CA ASP A 870 -16.41 14.18 -7.44
C ASP A 870 -16.51 15.01 -6.15
N LEU A 871 -17.31 16.09 -6.13
CA LEU A 871 -17.56 16.86 -4.91
C LEU A 871 -18.32 16.05 -3.86
N SER A 872 -19.24 15.20 -4.28
CA SER A 872 -19.94 14.27 -3.38
C SER A 872 -18.97 13.26 -2.76
N ALA A 873 -18.02 12.74 -3.55
CA ALA A 873 -16.95 11.88 -3.07
C ALA A 873 -16.04 12.58 -2.04
N GLN A 874 -15.71 13.86 -2.24
CA GLN A 874 -14.96 14.67 -1.27
C GLN A 874 -15.73 14.89 0.04
N VAL A 875 -17.05 15.12 -0.03
CA VAL A 875 -17.91 15.20 1.17
C VAL A 875 -17.85 13.89 1.96
N ALA A 876 -17.95 12.75 1.27
CA ALA A 876 -17.87 11.42 1.90
C ALA A 876 -16.51 11.14 2.54
N ALA A 877 -15.42 11.54 1.87
CA ALA A 877 -14.08 11.46 2.43
C ALA A 877 -13.95 12.27 3.73
N ASN A 878 -14.46 13.51 3.76
CA ASN A 878 -14.44 14.33 4.97
C ASN A 878 -15.28 13.73 6.10
N GLU A 879 -16.46 13.19 5.78
CA GLU A 879 -17.31 12.52 6.78
C GLU A 879 -16.62 11.29 7.39
N LYS A 880 -15.88 10.51 6.59
CA LYS A 880 -15.04 9.43 7.11
C LYS A 880 -14.00 9.96 8.12
N GLY A 881 -13.34 11.08 7.81
CA GLY A 881 -12.41 11.74 8.72
C GLY A 881 -13.06 12.17 10.04
N ILE A 882 -14.25 12.75 9.97
CA ILE A 882 -15.07 13.15 11.14
C ILE A 882 -15.41 11.95 12.02
N GLN A 883 -15.83 10.82 11.43
CA GLN A 883 -16.18 9.61 12.16
C GLN A 883 -14.98 9.02 12.92
N GLU A 884 -13.81 8.96 12.29
CA GLU A 884 -12.62 8.43 12.94
C GLU A 884 -12.07 9.37 14.03
N LEU A 885 -12.15 10.69 13.84
CA LEU A 885 -11.85 11.66 14.89
C LEU A 885 -12.79 11.51 16.10
N ARG A 886 -14.10 11.30 15.89
CA ARG A 886 -15.05 11.02 16.98
C ARG A 886 -14.69 9.76 17.75
N LYS A 887 -14.33 8.67 17.06
CA LYS A 887 -13.87 7.43 17.70
C LYS A 887 -12.62 7.66 18.55
N MET A 888 -11.67 8.44 18.03
CA MET A 888 -10.46 8.79 18.77
C MET A 888 -10.77 9.60 20.04
N VAL A 889 -11.63 10.61 19.96
CA VAL A 889 -12.07 11.39 21.13
C VAL A 889 -12.79 10.51 22.15
N ALA A 890 -13.67 9.61 21.70
CA ALA A 890 -14.36 8.67 22.58
C ALA A 890 -13.39 7.71 23.30
N HIS A 891 -12.28 7.36 22.66
CA HIS A 891 -11.27 6.46 23.22
C HIS A 891 -10.31 7.16 24.18
N PHE A 892 -9.70 8.28 23.77
CA PHE A 892 -8.61 8.94 24.49
C PHE A 892 -9.03 10.13 25.33
N GLY A 893 -10.23 10.70 25.11
CA GLY A 893 -10.65 11.97 25.70
C GLY A 893 -10.24 13.17 24.84
N LEU A 894 -11.08 14.21 24.86
CA LEU A 894 -10.90 15.40 24.02
C LEU A 894 -9.63 16.20 24.36
N ASP A 895 -9.36 16.39 25.65
CA ASP A 895 -8.22 17.13 26.18
C ASP A 895 -6.89 16.47 25.78
N VAL A 896 -6.84 15.14 25.81
CA VAL A 896 -5.69 14.36 25.36
C VAL A 896 -5.48 14.52 23.86
N VAL A 897 -6.52 14.30 23.05
CA VAL A 897 -6.42 14.42 21.59
C VAL A 897 -5.93 15.81 21.19
N GLN A 898 -6.50 16.87 21.78
CA GLN A 898 -6.09 18.25 21.52
C GLN A 898 -4.63 18.51 21.91
N ALA A 899 -4.18 18.02 23.08
CA ALA A 899 -2.80 18.17 23.51
C ALA A 899 -1.82 17.49 22.54
N TYR A 900 -2.13 16.25 22.10
CA TYR A 900 -1.28 15.52 21.18
C TYR A 900 -1.28 16.06 19.75
N MET A 901 -2.36 16.70 19.29
CA MET A 901 -2.31 17.50 18.05
C MET A 901 -1.24 18.59 18.13
N GLY A 902 -1.17 19.29 19.27
CA GLY A 902 -0.14 20.30 19.55
C GLY A 902 1.27 19.68 19.61
N HIS A 903 1.45 18.60 20.37
CA HIS A 903 2.76 17.94 20.51
C HIS A 903 3.32 17.42 19.17
N VAL A 904 2.45 16.90 18.28
CA VAL A 904 2.84 16.46 16.93
C VAL A 904 3.30 17.62 16.06
N GLN A 905 2.67 18.80 16.18
CA GLN A 905 3.12 20.02 15.50
C GLN A 905 4.45 20.52 16.08
N ASP A 906 4.62 20.53 17.40
CA ASP A 906 5.84 21.02 18.06
C ASP A 906 7.06 20.13 17.75
N ASN A 907 6.86 18.82 17.61
CA ASN A 907 7.91 17.89 17.17
C ASN A 907 8.36 18.14 15.72
N ALA A 908 7.42 18.47 14.82
CA ALA A 908 7.74 18.84 13.45
C ALA A 908 8.51 20.16 13.40
N GLU A 909 8.11 21.16 14.19
CA GLU A 909 8.84 22.42 14.37
C GLU A 909 10.28 22.18 14.80
N GLU A 910 10.51 21.44 15.89
CA GLU A 910 11.86 21.19 16.40
C GLU A 910 12.73 20.45 15.37
N SER A 911 12.13 19.58 14.56
CA SER A 911 12.85 18.87 13.50
C SER A 911 13.34 19.80 12.39
N VAL A 912 12.55 20.80 12.00
CA VAL A 912 12.97 21.84 11.06
C VAL A 912 14.00 22.78 11.70
N ARG A 913 13.86 23.16 12.98
CA ARG A 913 14.85 23.99 13.70
C ARG A 913 16.24 23.35 13.74
N ARG A 914 16.33 22.02 13.85
CA ARG A 914 17.61 21.30 13.76
C ARG A 914 18.28 21.47 12.39
N VAL A 915 17.51 21.37 11.30
CA VAL A 915 18.03 21.59 9.94
C VAL A 915 18.52 23.02 9.77
N ILE A 916 17.71 24.01 10.19
CA ILE A 916 18.03 25.44 10.10
C ILE A 916 19.39 25.75 10.73
N SER A 917 19.73 25.10 11.85
CA SER A 917 21.00 25.31 12.56
C SER A 917 22.24 24.95 11.72
N ALA A 918 22.08 24.02 10.76
CA ALA A 918 23.13 23.61 9.84
C ALA A 918 23.18 24.47 8.55
N LEU A 919 22.14 25.25 8.27
CA LEU A 919 22.08 26.12 7.10
C LEU A 919 22.99 27.35 7.27
N THR A 920 23.28 27.97 6.13
CA THR A 920 23.99 29.24 6.01
C THR A 920 23.20 30.18 5.12
N ASP A 921 23.42 31.48 5.28
CA ASP A 921 22.85 32.48 4.39
C ASP A 921 23.16 32.15 2.93
N SER A 922 22.14 32.24 2.08
CA SER A 922 22.26 31.94 0.66
C SER A 922 21.24 32.72 -0.16
N GLU A 923 21.50 32.83 -1.46
CA GLU A 923 20.61 33.48 -2.41
C GLU A 923 20.70 32.83 -3.78
N TYR A 924 19.62 32.91 -4.55
CA TYR A 924 19.59 32.43 -5.93
C TYR A 924 18.62 33.26 -6.78
N GLU A 925 18.97 33.46 -8.05
CA GLU A 925 18.11 34.07 -9.06
C GLU A 925 17.78 33.03 -10.14
N TYR A 926 16.49 32.77 -10.32
CA TYR A 926 15.98 31.78 -11.25
C TYR A 926 15.24 32.46 -12.42
N PRO A 927 15.83 32.52 -13.63
CA PRO A 927 15.14 33.02 -14.81
C PRO A 927 14.17 31.99 -15.40
N THR A 928 13.06 32.47 -15.94
CA THR A 928 12.00 31.64 -16.57
C THR A 928 11.88 31.96 -18.07
N ASP A 929 11.35 31.01 -18.85
CA ASP A 929 11.11 31.17 -20.29
C ASP A 929 10.22 32.39 -20.62
N GLN A 930 9.31 32.74 -19.71
CA GLN A 930 8.41 33.90 -19.85
C GLN A 930 9.10 35.26 -19.55
N GLY A 931 10.42 35.24 -19.32
CA GLY A 931 11.23 36.41 -18.99
C GLY A 931 10.97 36.97 -17.59
N SER A 932 10.34 36.20 -16.69
CA SER A 932 10.28 36.54 -15.26
C SER A 932 11.51 36.00 -14.55
N VAL A 933 11.89 36.64 -13.45
CA VAL A 933 12.95 36.18 -12.55
C VAL A 933 12.35 36.01 -11.16
N ILE A 934 12.54 34.82 -10.58
CA ILE A 934 12.27 34.52 -9.18
C ILE A 934 13.58 34.71 -8.41
N LYS A 935 13.54 35.53 -7.37
CA LYS A 935 14.69 35.77 -6.49
C LYS A 935 14.35 35.25 -5.12
N VAL A 936 15.24 34.49 -4.53
CA VAL A 936 15.09 34.03 -3.15
C VAL A 936 16.38 34.26 -2.40
N LYS A 937 16.24 34.83 -1.20
CA LYS A 937 17.31 34.96 -0.22
C LYS A 937 16.89 34.25 1.06
N ILE A 938 17.72 33.34 1.53
CA ILE A 938 17.53 32.61 2.79
C ILE A 938 18.52 33.18 3.79
N THR A 939 18.02 33.76 4.88
CA THR A 939 18.84 34.28 5.99
C THR A 939 18.58 33.46 7.24
N VAL A 940 19.62 33.03 7.94
CA VAL A 940 19.52 32.10 9.07
C VAL A 940 19.90 32.80 10.37
N ASP A 941 18.98 32.83 11.33
CA ASP A 941 19.28 33.19 12.71
C ASP A 941 19.60 31.91 13.51
N LYS A 942 20.89 31.73 13.84
CA LYS A 942 21.36 30.55 14.57
C LYS A 942 21.02 30.57 16.06
N GLU A 943 20.73 31.74 16.64
CA GLU A 943 20.39 31.86 18.05
C GLU A 943 18.94 31.46 18.28
N SER A 944 18.01 32.02 17.49
CA SER A 944 16.59 31.65 17.53
C SER A 944 16.29 30.34 16.79
N ARG A 945 17.23 29.85 15.95
CA ARG A 945 17.06 28.69 15.05
C ARG A 945 15.90 28.91 14.08
N GLU A 946 15.84 30.09 13.48
CA GLU A 946 14.81 30.53 12.54
C GLU A 946 15.43 30.89 11.18
N ALA A 947 14.64 30.71 10.12
CA ALA A 947 15.04 31.08 8.76
C ALA A 947 14.05 32.10 8.18
N THR A 948 14.57 33.16 7.55
CA THR A 948 13.77 34.05 6.71
C THR A 948 13.99 33.70 5.25
N VAL A 949 12.91 33.33 4.55
CA VAL A 949 12.87 33.08 3.11
C VAL A 949 12.25 34.31 2.45
N ASP A 950 13.08 35.14 1.85
CA ASP A 950 12.72 36.43 1.29
C ASP A 950 12.71 36.41 -0.24
N PHE A 951 11.53 36.66 -0.83
CA PHE A 951 11.34 36.73 -2.27
C PHE A 951 11.41 38.15 -2.86
N THR A 952 11.87 39.14 -2.07
CA THR A 952 12.04 40.52 -2.52
C THR A 952 12.91 40.61 -3.77
N GLY A 953 12.41 41.35 -4.76
CA GLY A 953 13.05 41.48 -6.08
C GLY A 953 12.58 40.45 -7.12
N THR A 954 11.71 39.51 -6.74
CA THR A 954 10.95 38.68 -7.70
C THR A 954 10.05 39.56 -8.57
N SER A 955 9.88 39.16 -9.84
CA SER A 955 9.13 39.93 -10.83
C SER A 955 7.68 40.23 -10.41
N ALA A 956 7.14 41.35 -10.89
CA ALA A 956 5.74 41.72 -10.71
C ALA A 956 4.79 40.77 -11.47
N VAL A 957 3.51 40.79 -11.09
CA VAL A 957 2.44 40.07 -11.80
C VAL A 957 2.49 40.37 -13.31
N LYS A 958 2.35 39.33 -14.12
CA LYS A 958 2.30 39.45 -15.59
C LYS A 958 0.89 39.18 -16.12
N PRO A 959 0.51 39.75 -17.29
CA PRO A 959 -0.77 39.49 -17.94
C PRO A 959 -0.75 38.13 -18.66
N ASN A 960 -0.47 37.06 -17.91
CA ASN A 960 -0.49 35.67 -18.33
C ASN A 960 -0.86 34.79 -17.12
N ASN A 961 -0.88 33.48 -17.29
CA ASN A 961 -1.29 32.52 -16.28
C ASN A 961 -0.16 31.96 -15.39
N PHE A 962 1.08 32.47 -15.51
CA PHE A 962 2.25 32.00 -14.74
C PHE A 962 2.34 32.60 -13.33
N ASN A 963 1.35 33.38 -12.90
CA ASN A 963 1.32 33.92 -11.54
C ASN A 963 0.95 32.82 -10.55
N ALA A 964 1.75 32.63 -9.50
CA ALA A 964 1.48 31.64 -8.45
C ALA A 964 0.85 32.32 -7.23
N PRO A 965 -0.32 31.88 -6.76
CA PRO A 965 -0.90 32.34 -5.49
C PRO A 965 0.06 32.13 -4.32
N GLU A 966 -0.06 32.97 -3.28
CA GLU A 966 0.75 32.84 -2.06
C GLU A 966 0.72 31.41 -1.47
N PRO A 967 -0.45 30.72 -1.38
CA PRO A 967 -0.51 29.35 -0.89
C PRO A 967 0.40 28.36 -1.64
N VAL A 968 0.57 28.52 -2.96
CA VAL A 968 1.47 27.67 -3.78
C VAL A 968 2.93 27.91 -3.40
N THR A 969 3.32 29.18 -3.21
CA THR A 969 4.69 29.53 -2.83
C THR A 969 5.02 29.03 -1.42
N ARG A 970 4.07 29.17 -0.49
CA ARG A 970 4.16 28.63 0.87
C ARG A 970 4.33 27.10 0.87
N ALA A 971 3.58 26.39 0.01
CA ALA A 971 3.70 24.95 -0.16
C ALA A 971 5.10 24.54 -0.66
N ALA A 972 5.65 25.26 -1.65
CA ALA A 972 7.00 25.00 -2.15
C ALA A 972 8.08 25.20 -1.07
N VAL A 973 7.96 26.24 -0.24
CA VAL A 973 8.88 26.47 0.89
C VAL A 973 8.79 25.31 1.90
N LEU A 974 7.58 24.95 2.33
CA LEU A 974 7.35 23.83 3.24
C LEU A 974 7.96 22.53 2.68
N TYR A 975 7.72 22.23 1.41
CA TYR A 975 8.23 21.05 0.74
C TYR A 975 9.77 21.01 0.75
N CYS A 976 10.43 22.09 0.33
CA CYS A 976 11.90 22.15 0.31
C CYS A 976 12.51 21.92 1.70
N PHE A 977 12.00 22.60 2.73
CA PHE A 977 12.53 22.43 4.09
C PHE A 977 12.26 21.03 4.64
N ARG A 978 11.12 20.40 4.30
CA ARG A 978 10.87 19.00 4.67
C ARG A 978 11.84 18.02 4.02
N VAL A 979 12.16 18.20 2.74
CA VAL A 979 13.16 17.38 2.01
C VAL A 979 14.53 17.50 2.69
N MET A 980 14.86 18.67 3.24
CA MET A 980 16.13 18.90 3.94
C MET A 980 16.21 18.25 5.34
N VAL A 981 15.11 17.76 5.91
CA VAL A 981 15.12 17.09 7.22
C VAL A 981 15.78 15.71 7.16
N GLU A 982 15.72 15.03 6.02
CA GLU A 982 16.32 13.68 5.83
C GLU A 982 15.97 12.68 6.95
N GLY A 983 14.73 12.75 7.44
CA GLY A 983 14.21 11.86 8.47
C GLY A 983 12.70 11.69 8.34
N ASP A 984 12.19 10.68 9.03
CA ASP A 984 10.75 10.41 9.06
C ASP A 984 10.08 11.29 10.11
N ILE A 985 9.52 12.42 9.65
CA ILE A 985 8.70 13.32 10.46
C ILE A 985 7.35 13.54 9.76
N PRO A 986 6.26 13.69 10.52
CA PRO A 986 4.96 13.96 9.93
C PRO A 986 4.90 15.34 9.29
N MET A 987 4.10 15.44 8.24
CA MET A 987 3.87 16.69 7.54
C MET A 987 2.69 17.44 8.17
N ASN A 988 2.96 18.57 8.82
CA ASN A 988 1.95 19.40 9.46
C ASN A 988 2.36 20.88 9.53
N ALA A 989 1.50 21.73 10.10
CA ALA A 989 1.74 23.16 10.20
C ALA A 989 2.99 23.54 11.03
N GLY A 990 3.45 22.65 11.91
CA GLY A 990 4.66 22.81 12.72
C GLY A 990 5.92 23.05 11.90
N CYS A 991 6.03 22.42 10.72
CA CYS A 991 7.19 22.59 9.82
C CYS A 991 7.43 24.05 9.40
N LEU A 992 6.38 24.88 9.38
CA LEU A 992 6.47 26.28 8.97
C LEU A 992 6.63 27.25 10.13
N LYS A 993 6.41 26.83 11.39
CA LYS A 993 6.56 27.70 12.57
C LYS A 993 7.93 28.41 12.66
N PRO A 994 9.09 27.76 12.35
CA PRO A 994 10.39 28.41 12.44
C PRO A 994 10.82 29.13 11.14
N ILE A 995 9.90 29.29 10.16
CA ILE A 995 10.20 29.86 8.85
C ILE A 995 9.36 31.11 8.62
N ASN A 996 10.03 32.25 8.51
CA ASN A 996 9.42 33.51 8.13
C ASN A 996 9.45 33.67 6.60
N ILE A 997 8.29 33.74 5.94
CA ILE A 997 8.19 33.86 4.48
C ILE A 997 7.83 35.32 4.14
N VAL A 998 8.68 35.98 3.35
CA VAL A 998 8.47 37.36 2.90
C VAL A 998 8.12 37.36 1.42
N LEU A 999 6.88 37.78 1.10
CA LEU A 999 6.37 37.92 -0.25
C LEU A 999 5.96 39.37 -0.52
N PRO A 1000 6.60 40.07 -1.49
CA PRO A 1000 6.22 41.43 -1.84
C PRO A 1000 4.77 41.54 -2.34
N GLU A 1001 4.12 42.67 -2.10
CA GLU A 1001 2.82 42.98 -2.71
C GLU A 1001 2.96 43.10 -4.24
N GLU A 1002 1.90 42.72 -4.96
CA GLU A 1002 1.83 42.76 -6.44
C GLU A 1002 2.96 42.00 -7.17
N CYS A 1003 3.63 41.08 -6.46
CA CYS A 1003 4.57 40.13 -7.02
C CYS A 1003 3.84 38.97 -7.72
N MET A 1004 4.45 38.36 -8.74
CA MET A 1004 3.88 37.18 -9.41
C MET A 1004 3.67 35.98 -8.48
N LEU A 1005 4.29 35.94 -7.30
CA LEU A 1005 4.11 34.92 -6.25
C LEU A 1005 3.02 35.29 -5.21
N ARG A 1006 2.36 36.43 -5.42
CA ARG A 1006 1.23 36.92 -4.62
C ARG A 1006 0.28 37.76 -5.50
N PRO A 1007 -0.30 37.18 -6.57
CA PRO A 1007 -1.26 37.87 -7.42
C PRO A 1007 -2.57 38.18 -6.68
N SER A 1008 -3.32 39.13 -7.21
CA SER A 1008 -4.67 39.49 -6.77
C SER A 1008 -5.69 39.30 -7.89
N TYR A 1009 -6.97 39.18 -7.55
CA TYR A 1009 -8.05 39.14 -8.53
C TYR A 1009 -7.97 40.38 -9.44
N PRO A 1010 -8.07 40.25 -10.78
CA PRO A 1010 -8.48 39.07 -11.53
C PRO A 1010 -7.33 38.28 -12.21
N ALA A 1011 -6.07 38.36 -11.75
CA ALA A 1011 -4.94 37.77 -12.47
C ALA A 1011 -5.05 36.23 -12.63
N ALA A 1012 -4.79 35.71 -13.84
CA ALA A 1012 -4.73 34.28 -14.13
C ALA A 1012 -3.58 33.58 -13.38
N VAL A 1013 -3.79 32.33 -12.97
CA VAL A 1013 -2.89 31.59 -12.06
C VAL A 1013 -2.66 30.11 -12.39
N VAL A 1014 -3.29 29.55 -13.41
CA VAL A 1014 -3.29 28.10 -13.61
C VAL A 1014 -1.89 27.51 -13.83
N ALA A 1015 -1.03 28.18 -14.60
CA ALA A 1015 0.38 27.79 -14.76
C ALA A 1015 1.23 28.11 -13.51
N GLY A 1016 0.73 28.97 -12.62
CA GLY A 1016 1.30 29.21 -11.30
C GLY A 1016 1.45 27.94 -10.47
N ASN A 1017 0.40 27.11 -10.46
CA ASN A 1017 0.38 25.85 -9.71
C ASN A 1017 1.29 24.78 -10.33
N VAL A 1018 1.33 24.68 -11.66
CA VAL A 1018 1.96 23.55 -12.35
C VAL A 1018 3.35 23.83 -12.96
N GLU A 1019 3.70 25.11 -13.15
CA GLU A 1019 5.00 25.53 -13.68
C GLU A 1019 5.76 26.38 -12.64
N THR A 1020 5.19 27.50 -12.20
CA THR A 1020 5.88 28.44 -11.30
C THR A 1020 6.22 27.81 -9.95
N SER A 1021 5.40 26.90 -9.43
CA SER A 1021 5.71 26.12 -8.22
C SER A 1021 7.01 25.30 -8.36
N GLN A 1022 7.25 24.71 -9.54
CA GLN A 1022 8.49 23.98 -9.84
C GLN A 1022 9.68 24.94 -9.95
N HIS A 1023 9.48 26.12 -10.53
CA HIS A 1023 10.51 27.16 -10.60
C HIS A 1023 10.92 27.67 -9.21
N VAL A 1024 9.96 27.94 -8.32
CA VAL A 1024 10.21 28.33 -6.92
C VAL A 1024 10.99 27.22 -6.20
N THR A 1025 10.59 25.96 -6.39
CA THR A 1025 11.27 24.80 -5.79
C THR A 1025 12.71 24.66 -6.27
N ASN A 1026 12.96 24.81 -7.58
CA ASN A 1026 14.31 24.82 -8.13
C ASN A 1026 15.15 25.98 -7.56
N ALA A 1027 14.58 27.20 -7.46
CA ALA A 1027 15.27 28.35 -6.88
C ALA A 1027 15.68 28.10 -5.42
N LEU A 1028 14.79 27.52 -4.62
CA LEU A 1028 15.05 27.16 -3.22
C LEU A 1028 16.14 26.10 -3.09
N PHE A 1029 16.06 24.98 -3.83
CA PHE A 1029 17.08 23.93 -3.75
C PHE A 1029 18.44 24.38 -4.29
N ALA A 1030 18.45 25.24 -5.30
CA ALA A 1030 19.68 25.83 -5.81
C ALA A 1030 20.31 26.79 -4.78
N ALA A 1031 19.51 27.62 -4.10
CA ALA A 1031 19.98 28.47 -3.00
C ALA A 1031 20.51 27.64 -1.82
N LEU A 1032 19.85 26.54 -1.48
CA LEU A 1032 20.28 25.62 -0.42
C LEU A 1032 21.48 24.76 -0.82
N GLY A 1033 21.85 24.73 -2.11
CA GLY A 1033 22.91 23.86 -2.62
C GLY A 1033 22.60 22.37 -2.45
N ALA A 1034 21.31 21.99 -2.50
CA ALA A 1034 20.87 20.63 -2.17
C ALA A 1034 20.92 19.66 -3.36
N MET A 1035 20.63 20.14 -4.57
CA MET A 1035 20.60 19.37 -5.82
C MET A 1035 20.64 20.31 -7.04
N ALA A 1036 20.86 19.75 -8.23
CA ALA A 1036 20.76 20.48 -9.49
C ALA A 1036 19.30 20.85 -9.82
N ASN A 1037 19.10 21.72 -10.81
CA ASN A 1037 17.74 22.07 -11.22
C ASN A 1037 17.06 20.86 -11.86
N SER A 1038 15.85 20.58 -11.40
CA SER A 1038 14.97 19.60 -12.03
C SER A 1038 14.44 20.11 -13.37
N GLN A 1039 13.67 19.28 -14.06
CA GLN A 1039 12.93 19.63 -15.27
C GLN A 1039 12.07 20.91 -15.17
N GLY A 1040 11.73 21.39 -13.97
CA GLY A 1040 11.09 22.70 -13.77
C GLY A 1040 9.68 22.86 -14.35
N THR A 1041 9.05 21.77 -14.78
CA THR A 1041 7.71 21.75 -15.39
C THR A 1041 7.02 20.44 -15.02
N MET A 1042 5.68 20.43 -15.06
CA MET A 1042 4.90 19.19 -14.98
C MET A 1042 4.50 18.65 -16.38
N ASN A 1043 4.88 19.35 -17.46
CA ASN A 1043 4.54 19.03 -18.86
C ASN A 1043 3.04 18.75 -19.04
N ASN A 1044 2.20 19.71 -18.65
CA ASN A 1044 0.75 19.51 -18.59
C ASN A 1044 0.17 19.47 -19.99
N LEU A 1045 -0.37 18.32 -20.36
CA LEU A 1045 -1.13 18.13 -21.57
C LEU A 1045 -2.61 18.06 -21.23
N THR A 1046 -3.41 18.96 -21.80
CA THR A 1046 -4.87 18.90 -21.75
C THR A 1046 -5.44 18.74 -23.13
N PHE A 1047 -6.48 17.93 -23.24
CA PHE A 1047 -7.25 17.88 -24.46
C PHE A 1047 -8.73 17.61 -24.18
N GLY A 1048 -9.58 17.94 -25.14
CA GLY A 1048 -11.00 17.65 -25.02
C GLY A 1048 -11.86 18.27 -26.10
N ASN A 1049 -13.17 18.07 -25.93
CA ASN A 1049 -14.25 18.68 -26.70
C ASN A 1049 -15.48 18.81 -25.78
N ASP A 1050 -16.68 18.98 -26.36
CA ASP A 1050 -17.92 19.11 -25.59
C ASP A 1050 -18.25 17.84 -24.76
N THR A 1051 -17.75 16.67 -25.17
CA THR A 1051 -18.04 15.38 -24.52
C THR A 1051 -16.92 14.94 -23.58
N TYR A 1052 -15.66 15.09 -24.01
CA TYR A 1052 -14.49 14.56 -23.32
C TYR A 1052 -13.60 15.69 -22.79
N GLN A 1053 -13.11 15.56 -21.56
CA GLN A 1053 -12.11 16.45 -20.99
C GLN A 1053 -11.04 15.61 -20.29
N TYR A 1054 -9.79 15.83 -20.66
CA TYR A 1054 -8.64 15.12 -20.12
C TYR A 1054 -7.52 16.08 -19.75
N TYR A 1055 -6.90 15.78 -18.62
CA TYR A 1055 -5.73 16.46 -18.09
C TYR A 1055 -4.70 15.40 -17.71
N GLU A 1056 -3.43 15.65 -17.99
CA GLU A 1056 -2.30 14.78 -17.62
C GLU A 1056 -1.02 15.58 -17.38
N THR A 1057 -0.30 15.23 -16.31
CA THR A 1057 1.09 15.62 -16.08
C THR A 1057 2.01 14.51 -16.60
N ILE A 1058 3.15 14.88 -17.20
CA ILE A 1058 4.07 13.92 -17.81
C ILE A 1058 5.45 14.03 -17.14
N CYS A 1059 5.94 12.91 -16.61
CA CYS A 1059 7.23 12.84 -15.93
C CYS A 1059 8.45 12.97 -16.86
N SER A 1060 9.60 13.29 -16.25
CA SER A 1060 10.93 13.29 -16.88
C SER A 1060 11.93 12.63 -15.92
N GLY A 1061 13.22 12.92 -16.02
CA GLY A 1061 14.22 12.43 -15.07
C GLY A 1061 14.42 13.36 -13.88
N SER A 1062 14.70 12.79 -12.70
CA SER A 1062 14.99 13.57 -11.49
C SER A 1062 16.38 14.20 -11.49
N PRO A 1063 16.63 15.28 -10.71
CA PRO A 1063 17.93 15.93 -10.67
C PRO A 1063 18.98 15.09 -9.93
N ALA A 1064 20.25 15.31 -10.29
CA ALA A 1064 21.39 14.80 -9.53
C ALA A 1064 21.73 15.73 -8.36
N GLY A 1065 22.40 15.18 -7.34
CA GLY A 1065 22.87 15.96 -6.20
C GLY A 1065 24.16 15.40 -5.58
N PRO A 1066 24.60 15.95 -4.45
CA PRO A 1066 25.85 15.56 -3.82
C PRO A 1066 25.75 14.13 -3.28
N GLY A 1067 26.32 13.17 -4.02
CA GLY A 1067 26.39 11.77 -3.60
C GLY A 1067 25.42 10.82 -4.31
N PHE A 1068 24.57 11.31 -5.21
CA PHE A 1068 23.52 10.50 -5.85
C PHE A 1068 23.22 10.95 -7.29
N ASN A 1069 22.90 9.96 -8.14
CA ASN A 1069 22.38 10.20 -9.50
C ASN A 1069 20.88 10.48 -9.47
N GLY A 1070 20.38 11.08 -10.54
CA GLY A 1070 18.94 11.17 -10.79
C GLY A 1070 18.36 9.87 -11.34
N THR A 1071 17.03 9.82 -11.35
CA THR A 1071 16.20 8.64 -11.65
C THR A 1071 15.34 8.92 -12.86
N ASP A 1072 15.31 8.00 -13.81
CA ASP A 1072 14.66 8.19 -15.11
C ASP A 1072 13.14 8.13 -15.01
N GLY A 1073 12.43 8.91 -15.83
CA GLY A 1073 10.97 8.80 -16.02
C GLY A 1073 10.15 8.75 -14.73
N VAL A 1074 10.34 9.71 -13.83
CA VAL A 1074 9.66 9.84 -12.53
C VAL A 1074 9.26 11.29 -12.25
N HIS A 1075 8.14 11.48 -11.56
CA HIS A 1075 7.76 12.80 -11.09
C HIS A 1075 8.65 13.30 -9.97
N VAL A 1076 8.81 14.63 -9.93
CA VAL A 1076 9.63 15.33 -8.96
C VAL A 1076 8.90 16.53 -8.40
N HIS A 1077 9.29 16.88 -7.17
CA HIS A 1077 8.91 18.13 -6.52
C HIS A 1077 7.40 18.31 -6.39
N MET A 1078 6.82 19.37 -6.98
CA MET A 1078 5.46 19.83 -6.68
C MET A 1078 4.34 18.96 -7.24
N THR A 1079 4.67 17.83 -7.90
CA THR A 1079 3.71 16.82 -8.35
C THR A 1079 4.17 15.42 -8.00
N ASN A 1080 3.23 14.52 -7.79
CA ASN A 1080 3.42 13.08 -7.75
C ASN A 1080 2.21 12.32 -8.35
N SER A 1081 1.46 13.00 -9.22
CA SER A 1081 0.22 12.46 -9.80
C SER A 1081 0.54 11.25 -10.69
N ARG A 1082 -0.24 10.18 -10.55
CA ARG A 1082 -0.07 8.99 -11.37
C ARG A 1082 -0.45 9.27 -12.83
N LEU A 1083 0.09 8.46 -13.73
CA LEU A 1083 -0.33 8.40 -15.12
C LEU A 1083 -1.64 7.61 -15.22
N THR A 1084 -2.54 7.99 -16.14
CA THR A 1084 -3.65 7.11 -16.53
C THR A 1084 -3.09 5.88 -17.21
N ASP A 1085 -3.52 4.69 -16.80
CA ASP A 1085 -3.08 3.44 -17.44
C ASP A 1085 -3.38 3.47 -18.95
N PRO A 1086 -2.45 3.05 -19.83
CA PRO A 1086 -2.67 3.06 -21.28
C PRO A 1086 -4.00 2.47 -21.75
N GLU A 1087 -4.46 1.38 -21.13
CA GLU A 1087 -5.71 0.75 -21.56
C GLU A 1087 -6.93 1.55 -21.12
N VAL A 1088 -6.89 2.10 -19.91
CA VAL A 1088 -7.94 2.97 -19.38
C VAL A 1088 -8.03 4.25 -20.21
N LEU A 1089 -6.90 4.80 -20.63
CA LEU A 1089 -6.83 5.99 -21.47
C LEU A 1089 -7.55 5.77 -22.81
N GLU A 1090 -7.23 4.68 -23.53
CA GLU A 1090 -7.86 4.37 -24.81
C GLU A 1090 -9.30 3.88 -24.70
N PHE A 1091 -9.67 3.30 -23.56
CA PHE A 1091 -11.04 2.89 -23.28
C PHE A 1091 -11.95 4.08 -22.99
N ARG A 1092 -11.48 5.07 -22.23
CA ARG A 1092 -12.29 6.23 -21.81
C ARG A 1092 -12.27 7.40 -22.77
N PHE A 1093 -11.22 7.53 -23.58
CA PHE A 1093 -11.03 8.67 -24.47
C PHE A 1093 -10.75 8.21 -25.90
N PRO A 1094 -11.26 8.91 -26.93
CA PRO A 1094 -11.04 8.57 -28.33
C PRO A 1094 -9.61 8.99 -28.79
N VAL A 1095 -8.61 8.38 -28.16
CA VAL A 1095 -7.18 8.56 -28.45
C VAL A 1095 -6.50 7.20 -28.52
N LEU A 1096 -5.35 7.14 -29.18
CA LEU A 1096 -4.46 6.00 -29.21
C LEU A 1096 -3.08 6.44 -28.71
N LEU A 1097 -2.54 5.75 -27.70
CA LEU A 1097 -1.17 5.91 -27.25
C LEU A 1097 -0.25 5.11 -28.17
N GLU A 1098 0.49 5.81 -29.03
CA GLU A 1098 1.37 5.18 -30.02
C GLU A 1098 2.72 4.78 -29.42
N ASP A 1099 3.26 5.58 -28.49
CA ASP A 1099 4.61 5.42 -27.96
C ASP A 1099 4.74 6.16 -26.62
N PHE A 1100 5.30 5.52 -25.60
CA PHE A 1100 5.75 6.17 -24.37
C PHE A 1100 7.00 5.49 -23.82
N HIS A 1101 8.12 6.22 -23.82
CA HIS A 1101 9.42 5.64 -23.47
C HIS A 1101 10.39 6.64 -22.82
N ILE A 1102 11.42 6.10 -22.19
CA ILE A 1102 12.56 6.82 -21.61
C ILE A 1102 13.60 7.11 -22.69
N ARG A 1103 14.04 8.37 -22.77
CA ARG A 1103 15.07 8.82 -23.71
C ARG A 1103 16.46 8.59 -23.12
N LYS A 1104 16.96 7.35 -23.22
CA LYS A 1104 18.23 6.95 -22.60
C LYS A 1104 19.39 7.87 -22.99
N GLY A 1105 20.14 8.35 -21.99
CA GLY A 1105 21.28 9.24 -22.13
C GLY A 1105 20.98 10.74 -22.19
N SER A 1106 19.73 11.17 -22.05
CA SER A 1106 19.29 12.57 -22.15
C SER A 1106 19.49 13.41 -20.87
N GLY A 1107 19.74 12.81 -19.71
CA GLY A 1107 19.99 13.54 -18.45
C GLY A 1107 21.33 14.29 -18.45
N GLY A 1108 21.38 15.47 -17.81
CA GLY A 1108 22.60 16.28 -17.71
C GLY A 1108 23.74 15.52 -17.01
N LYS A 1109 24.96 15.61 -17.56
CA LYS A 1109 26.12 14.84 -17.09
C LYS A 1109 26.88 15.54 -15.98
N GLY A 1110 27.57 14.78 -15.15
CA GLY A 1110 28.41 15.29 -14.07
C GLY A 1110 29.15 14.15 -13.38
N GLN A 1111 29.78 14.45 -12.25
CA GLN A 1111 30.22 13.39 -11.32
C GLN A 1111 29.02 12.51 -10.95
N TRP A 1112 27.87 13.14 -10.75
CA TRP A 1112 26.58 12.50 -10.65
C TRP A 1112 25.69 12.98 -11.80
N THR A 1113 25.09 12.02 -12.51
CA THR A 1113 24.30 12.24 -13.72
C THR A 1113 22.82 12.34 -13.37
N ALA A 1114 22.10 13.27 -14.00
CA ALA A 1114 20.66 13.41 -13.83
C ALA A 1114 19.89 12.27 -14.51
N GLY A 1115 18.64 12.04 -14.11
CA GLY A 1115 17.79 11.07 -14.75
C GLY A 1115 17.42 11.48 -16.19
N ASP A 1116 17.13 10.49 -17.00
CA ASP A 1116 16.69 10.62 -18.39
C ASP A 1116 15.21 11.02 -18.49
N GLY A 1117 14.91 11.87 -19.48
CA GLY A 1117 13.55 12.32 -19.77
C GLY A 1117 12.72 11.31 -20.55
N THR A 1118 11.50 11.68 -20.91
CA THR A 1118 10.56 10.83 -21.63
C THR A 1118 10.15 11.41 -22.97
N LYS A 1119 9.54 10.56 -23.80
CA LYS A 1119 8.83 10.93 -25.04
C LYS A 1119 7.50 10.19 -25.08
N ARG A 1120 6.40 10.92 -25.25
CA ARG A 1120 5.03 10.38 -25.27
C ARG A 1120 4.27 10.86 -26.50
N THR A 1121 3.63 9.95 -27.24
CA THR A 1121 2.91 10.24 -28.50
C THR A 1121 1.45 9.78 -28.42
N LEU A 1122 0.50 10.70 -28.53
CA LEU A 1122 -0.94 10.43 -28.54
C LEU A 1122 -1.54 10.81 -29.90
N ARG A 1123 -2.21 9.87 -30.55
CA ARG A 1123 -2.99 10.11 -31.77
C ARG A 1123 -4.46 10.23 -31.44
N PHE A 1124 -5.13 11.21 -32.04
CA PHE A 1124 -6.54 11.50 -31.79
C PHE A 1124 -7.41 10.74 -32.78
N LEU A 1125 -8.54 10.20 -32.31
CA LEU A 1125 -9.53 9.50 -33.15
C LEU A 1125 -10.74 10.39 -33.47
N GLU A 1126 -10.87 11.50 -32.76
CA GLU A 1126 -11.87 12.54 -32.97
C GLU A 1126 -11.21 13.92 -32.94
N LYS A 1127 -11.94 14.94 -33.41
CA LYS A 1127 -11.50 16.31 -33.34
C LYS A 1127 -11.51 16.81 -31.89
N MET A 1128 -10.38 17.35 -31.43
CA MET A 1128 -10.23 17.87 -30.06
C MET A 1128 -9.38 19.15 -30.02
N ASP A 1129 -9.71 20.02 -29.07
CA ASP A 1129 -8.79 21.06 -28.61
C ASP A 1129 -7.68 20.39 -27.80
N CYS A 1130 -6.44 20.82 -28.03
CA CYS A 1130 -5.26 20.32 -27.32
C CYS A 1130 -4.43 21.52 -26.86
N ALA A 1131 -4.01 21.53 -25.61
CA ALA A 1131 -3.16 22.57 -25.04
C ALA A 1131 -2.02 21.97 -24.24
N ILE A 1132 -0.89 22.70 -24.25
CA ILE A 1132 0.30 22.39 -23.47
C ILE A 1132 0.64 23.58 -22.58
N LEU A 1133 0.84 23.31 -21.29
CA LEU A 1133 1.54 24.19 -20.35
C LEU A 1133 2.83 23.52 -19.94
N ALA A 1134 3.94 24.06 -20.42
CA ALA A 1134 5.27 23.55 -20.16
C ALA A 1134 6.34 24.64 -20.20
N SER A 1135 7.41 24.42 -19.44
CA SER A 1135 8.58 25.30 -19.36
C SER A 1135 9.82 24.64 -19.97
N HIS A 1136 10.96 25.34 -19.91
CA HIS A 1136 12.26 24.86 -20.40
C HIS A 1136 12.25 24.47 -21.89
N ARG A 1137 11.63 25.33 -22.70
CA ARG A 1137 11.67 25.30 -24.17
C ARG A 1137 12.74 26.24 -24.73
N THR A 1138 13.14 27.25 -23.96
CA THR A 1138 14.21 28.20 -24.35
C THR A 1138 15.38 28.26 -23.36
N LEU A 1139 15.15 28.01 -22.07
CA LEU A 1139 16.21 27.93 -21.05
C LEU A 1139 16.36 26.49 -20.54
N ALA A 1140 17.58 25.95 -20.58
CA ALA A 1140 17.86 24.61 -20.08
C ALA A 1140 17.88 24.57 -18.54
N PRO A 1141 17.35 23.52 -17.90
CA PRO A 1141 17.58 23.26 -16.48
C PRO A 1141 19.07 23.21 -16.17
N LYS A 1142 19.50 23.95 -15.15
CA LYS A 1142 20.92 24.16 -14.85
C LYS A 1142 21.57 23.01 -14.08
N GLY A 1143 22.76 22.63 -14.54
CA GLY A 1143 23.68 21.82 -13.75
C GLY A 1143 24.27 22.63 -12.59
N MET A 1144 24.74 21.94 -11.56
CA MET A 1144 25.31 22.56 -10.35
C MET A 1144 26.72 22.04 -10.07
N GLN A 1145 27.54 22.87 -9.41
CA GLN A 1145 28.93 22.53 -9.04
C GLN A 1145 29.81 22.06 -10.23
N GLY A 1146 29.54 22.56 -11.43
CA GLY A 1146 30.27 22.20 -12.65
C GLY A 1146 29.69 21.01 -13.43
N GLY A 1147 28.53 20.49 -13.04
CA GLY A 1147 27.74 19.58 -13.86
C GLY A 1147 27.14 20.30 -15.08
N GLU A 1148 26.83 19.52 -16.12
CA GLU A 1148 26.22 19.99 -17.36
C GLU A 1148 24.74 20.31 -17.15
N ASP A 1149 24.26 21.27 -17.93
CA ASP A 1149 22.82 21.58 -18.04
C ASP A 1149 22.06 20.39 -18.65
N GLY A 1150 20.78 20.29 -18.34
CA GLY A 1150 19.87 19.34 -18.99
C GLY A 1150 19.49 19.77 -20.41
N GLU A 1151 18.71 18.92 -21.09
CA GLU A 1151 18.17 19.18 -22.41
C GLU A 1151 16.87 20.00 -22.36
N LEU A 1152 16.63 20.79 -23.39
CA LEU A 1152 15.36 21.48 -23.60
C LEU A 1152 14.26 20.49 -24.00
N GLY A 1153 13.05 20.74 -23.51
CA GLY A 1153 11.86 20.01 -23.95
C GLY A 1153 11.28 20.61 -25.23
N ARG A 1154 10.35 19.90 -25.86
CA ARG A 1154 9.57 20.39 -27.01
C ARG A 1154 8.28 19.60 -27.16
N THR A 1155 7.28 20.22 -27.81
CA THR A 1155 6.01 19.57 -28.13
C THR A 1155 5.80 19.66 -29.64
N GLU A 1156 5.54 18.51 -30.28
CA GLU A 1156 5.41 18.37 -31.72
C GLU A 1156 4.01 17.87 -32.08
N VAL A 1157 3.43 18.39 -33.17
CA VAL A 1157 2.14 17.97 -33.71
C VAL A 1157 2.34 17.44 -35.11
N ARG A 1158 2.02 16.17 -35.32
CA ARG A 1158 2.02 15.51 -36.63
C ARG A 1158 0.66 15.69 -37.27
N ARG A 1159 0.60 16.51 -38.32
CA ARG A 1159 -0.59 16.81 -39.12
C ARG A 1159 -0.90 15.67 -40.10
N GLN A 1160 -2.13 15.65 -40.62
CA GLN A 1160 -2.58 14.62 -41.58
C GLN A 1160 -1.76 14.57 -42.88
N ASP A 1161 -1.20 15.71 -43.31
CA ASP A 1161 -0.33 15.81 -44.49
C ASP A 1161 1.12 15.37 -44.21
N GLY A 1162 1.41 14.93 -42.98
CA GLY A 1162 2.74 14.53 -42.51
C GLY A 1162 3.61 15.68 -42.02
N LYS A 1163 3.14 16.94 -42.10
CA LYS A 1163 3.87 18.09 -41.54
C LYS A 1163 3.98 17.96 -40.02
N VAL A 1164 5.16 18.26 -39.49
CA VAL A 1164 5.38 18.40 -38.05
C VAL A 1164 5.42 19.88 -37.68
N GLU A 1165 4.51 20.29 -36.81
CA GLU A 1165 4.44 21.62 -36.21
C GLU A 1165 5.00 21.57 -34.79
N VAL A 1166 5.84 22.53 -34.41
CA VAL A 1166 6.38 22.62 -33.05
C VAL A 1166 5.59 23.70 -32.30
N LEU A 1167 4.97 23.32 -31.19
CA LEU A 1167 4.23 24.24 -30.33
C LEU A 1167 5.19 25.02 -29.41
N GLU A 1168 4.78 26.23 -29.01
CA GLU A 1168 5.45 26.96 -27.93
C GLU A 1168 5.23 26.26 -26.57
N GLY A 1169 5.94 26.68 -25.52
CA GLY A 1169 5.80 26.08 -24.18
C GLY A 1169 4.42 26.26 -23.56
N CYS A 1170 3.75 27.37 -23.89
CA CYS A 1170 2.41 27.72 -23.42
C CYS A 1170 1.54 27.96 -24.66
N ASP A 1171 0.95 26.90 -25.22
CA ASP A 1171 0.31 26.97 -26.53
C ASP A 1171 -0.89 26.01 -26.66
N GLN A 1172 -1.76 26.29 -27.62
CA GLN A 1172 -2.96 25.49 -27.89
C GLN A 1172 -3.22 25.40 -29.39
N THR A 1173 -3.72 24.24 -29.80
CA THR A 1173 -4.05 23.93 -31.19
C THR A 1173 -5.28 23.02 -31.25
N ILE A 1174 -5.79 22.80 -32.46
CA ILE A 1174 -6.86 21.84 -32.74
C ILE A 1174 -6.21 20.65 -33.42
N LEU A 1175 -6.52 19.44 -32.95
CA LEU A 1175 -6.13 18.20 -33.60
C LEU A 1175 -7.34 17.58 -34.28
N GLU A 1176 -7.17 17.27 -35.56
CA GLU A 1176 -8.15 16.49 -36.32
C GLU A 1176 -7.94 14.99 -36.09
N ALA A 1177 -8.97 14.17 -36.35
CA ALA A 1177 -8.85 12.73 -36.27
C ALA A 1177 -7.69 12.22 -37.17
N GLY A 1178 -6.81 11.38 -36.61
CA GLY A 1178 -5.59 10.88 -37.25
C GLY A 1178 -4.34 11.70 -36.99
N GLU A 1179 -4.45 12.93 -36.48
CA GLU A 1179 -3.31 13.75 -36.06
C GLU A 1179 -2.79 13.30 -34.69
N ALA A 1180 -1.51 13.59 -34.41
CA ALA A 1180 -0.88 13.17 -33.15
C ALA A 1180 -0.06 14.28 -32.50
N VAL A 1181 -0.07 14.33 -31.16
CA VAL A 1181 0.81 15.18 -30.36
C VAL A 1181 1.91 14.33 -29.74
N THR A 1182 3.14 14.83 -29.77
CA THR A 1182 4.31 14.23 -29.15
C THR A 1182 4.91 15.20 -28.13
N VAL A 1183 4.96 14.80 -26.86
CA VAL A 1183 5.59 15.57 -25.79
C VAL A 1183 6.98 14.98 -25.52
N ILE A 1184 8.01 15.79 -25.66
CA ILE A 1184 9.41 15.46 -25.36
C ILE A 1184 9.82 16.31 -24.17
N THR A 1185 10.05 15.69 -23.02
CA THR A 1185 10.24 16.42 -21.76
C THR A 1185 11.65 17.03 -21.65
N PRO A 1186 11.82 18.19 -21.00
CA PRO A 1186 13.13 18.70 -20.65
C PRO A 1186 13.77 17.78 -19.61
N THR A 1187 15.11 17.73 -19.54
CA THR A 1187 15.82 16.90 -18.55
C THR A 1187 16.49 17.74 -17.48
N SER A 1188 16.75 17.12 -16.33
CA SER A 1188 17.37 17.78 -15.18
C SER A 1188 18.88 17.98 -15.39
N GLY A 1189 19.47 18.91 -14.64
CA GLY A 1189 20.91 19.18 -14.67
C GLY A 1189 21.75 18.15 -13.89
N GLY A 1190 23.01 17.97 -14.29
CA GLY A 1190 23.98 17.13 -13.59
C GLY A 1190 24.62 17.83 -12.39
N TRP A 1191 25.33 17.06 -11.55
CA TRP A 1191 26.03 17.58 -10.37
C TRP A 1191 27.52 17.24 -10.39
N GLY A 1192 28.36 18.26 -10.16
CA GLY A 1192 29.81 18.09 -10.10
C GLY A 1192 30.43 17.92 -11.49
N LYS A 1193 31.71 18.24 -11.62
CA LYS A 1193 32.45 18.06 -12.88
C LYS A 1193 32.68 16.57 -13.15
N ALA A 1194 32.31 16.11 -14.36
CA ALA A 1194 32.49 14.74 -14.84
C ALA A 1194 33.96 14.29 -14.95
#